data_AF-A0A9P6WJV8-F1
#
_entry.id   AF-A0A9P6WJV8-F1
#
_cell.length_a   1.000
_cell.length_b   1.000
_cell.length_c   1.000
_cell.angle_alpha   90.00
_cell.angle_beta   90.00
_cell.angle_gamma   90.00
#
_symmetry.space_group_name_H-M   'P 1'
#
loop_
_entity.id
_entity.type
_entity.pdbx_description
1 polymer ?
#
loop_
_entity_poly.entity_id
_entity_poly.type
_entity_poly.pdbx_seq_one_letter_code
_entity_poly.pdbx_strand_id
1 'polypeptide(L)'
;MMRLSIPNLLAFTSSCIAYTFNTSDIVDYNVTRSSYHIDVNNATEYDYWSLLSTNASQSYANGTGITIAMIGDGINKNLLSSPNSVSSVFDIYTNKSFIFTNENEITEDTLAAKVLLSNSPNSIIKSFKIFENFNSTTTLISKLINALNIAINDNSIDLIFINTWQSYGGWKDSNFSKFLNKISKIKPIILPMGQNNGIFQFSDGAGAENVISVGSSGFDGTPGYSINIENEFYGIYANNYLNLYSNNTLILGELDDNCYLKNNISYNFNDLLFIDVGNCSSNQIVNAVLLSNFTQLLTTGETYQIYSFDEVDNEIVSGMITRNEGLKILELLEEDEIIIAHSNSNENSIVIDKIFDEFSINFNQSMGPTLDLNLKPNIIAQGSFFFDDLSIYGSGTSLSAAYVVGVIAAYASYENNNSNNNSNNNSLLSWSNNLINRITTSGTQINFRNLIETFSEIHNPVVQGGGIINVEKFILKDFDISPGYFSLGETNSTTSITFTINNNNENQDKRFYISGLDSITIYSQDENIDANDYNMYSYPIYGNSTFANLKIEKSTILVKAGMSKNVTVLITPPNNNFKNEEFRIPIYGGYIQIEDLSNNFISSIPYFGITVAMHSLETQTDEEFYWKEFHYELDDKYCEMWVNASIINDTNHYLQIYFGDRIGSPMVDILVVNKDWTKDDFIYPPIPGKNNFVERIKGTRYPGNYPLEYVPRTNISLPNQWDDWHYGLLNDDTILPNGDYKIILRILKHNYIDIGNWDEWYNHISPWFSINYENVTDVELPLTTISITHESTTLNTIMTSSLDISSSAAATITTSDSMAGMHML
;
A
#
# COMPACT_ATOMS: atom_id res chain seq x y z
N MET A 1 12.42 -6.64 -64.88
CA MET A 1 13.73 -5.99 -65.11
C MET A 1 14.20 -5.53 -63.74
N MET A 2 15.21 -6.06 -63.06
CA MET A 2 16.54 -6.55 -63.45
C MET A 2 16.89 -7.79 -62.58
N ARG A 3 17.67 -8.70 -63.16
CA ARG A 3 18.02 -10.10 -62.77
C ARG A 3 18.94 -10.19 -61.53
N LEU A 4 18.68 -11.10 -60.58
CA LEU A 4 19.24 -12.47 -60.39
C LEU A 4 20.75 -12.55 -60.09
N SER A 5 21.14 -13.15 -58.95
CA SER A 5 22.05 -14.31 -58.92
C SER A 5 22.29 -14.87 -57.50
N ILE A 6 21.89 -16.13 -57.31
CA ILE A 6 22.43 -17.08 -56.32
C ILE A 6 23.76 -17.64 -56.89
N PRO A 7 24.73 -18.03 -56.04
CA PRO A 7 25.49 -19.24 -56.36
C PRO A 7 25.69 -20.23 -55.20
N ASN A 8 25.92 -21.46 -55.64
CA ASN A 8 25.99 -22.73 -54.94
C ASN A 8 27.18 -22.94 -53.99
N LEU A 9 26.90 -23.72 -52.93
CA LEU A 9 27.55 -24.98 -52.52
C LEU A 9 29.05 -25.19 -52.84
N LEU A 10 29.87 -25.30 -51.78
CA LEU A 10 31.11 -26.07 -51.76
C LEU A 10 31.26 -26.73 -50.38
N ALA A 11 31.37 -28.06 -50.37
CA ALA A 11 31.71 -28.87 -49.22
C ALA A 11 33.23 -29.09 -49.18
N PHE A 12 33.86 -28.97 -48.00
CA PHE A 12 35.06 -29.71 -47.62
C PHE A 12 35.19 -29.79 -46.08
N THR A 13 36.02 -30.72 -45.65
CA THR A 13 36.00 -31.51 -44.41
C THR A 13 36.86 -30.96 -43.26
N SER A 14 36.57 -31.50 -42.06
CA SER A 14 37.46 -31.79 -40.90
C SER A 14 37.93 -30.69 -39.93
N SER A 15 37.42 -30.82 -38.69
CA SER A 15 38.09 -30.79 -37.36
C SER A 15 38.88 -29.57 -36.87
N CYS A 16 38.34 -28.87 -35.85
CA CYS A 16 38.82 -28.87 -34.45
C CYS A 16 38.37 -27.58 -33.70
N ILE A 17 37.60 -27.78 -32.63
CA ILE A 17 37.51 -27.01 -31.37
C ILE A 17 37.72 -25.48 -31.47
N ALA A 18 36.62 -24.73 -31.49
CA ALA A 18 36.51 -23.40 -30.91
C ALA A 18 35.03 -23.10 -30.61
N TYR A 19 34.71 -22.82 -29.33
CA TYR A 19 33.41 -22.32 -28.92
C TYR A 19 33.15 -20.98 -29.64
N THR A 20 32.16 -20.97 -30.52
CA THR A 20 31.62 -19.75 -31.13
C THR A 20 30.10 -19.81 -30.95
N PHE A 21 29.58 -18.88 -30.15
CA PHE A 21 28.16 -18.61 -30.03
C PHE A 21 27.63 -18.20 -31.41
N ASN A 22 26.70 -18.99 -31.94
CA ASN A 22 26.07 -18.75 -33.23
C ASN A 22 24.87 -17.82 -33.03
N THR A 23 24.94 -16.61 -33.57
CA THR A 23 23.88 -15.59 -33.52
C THR A 23 22.83 -15.75 -34.63
N SER A 24 22.73 -16.92 -35.26
CA SER A 24 21.82 -17.16 -36.39
C SER A 24 20.47 -17.81 -36.04
N ASP A 25 20.14 -17.99 -34.76
CA ASP A 25 18.80 -18.41 -34.31
C ASP A 25 18.02 -17.24 -33.67
N ILE A 26 18.42 -16.00 -33.96
CA ILE A 26 17.62 -14.81 -33.64
C ILE A 26 16.46 -14.76 -34.64
N VAL A 27 15.40 -15.48 -34.31
CA VAL A 27 14.06 -15.20 -34.82
C VAL A 27 13.76 -13.74 -34.50
N ASP A 28 13.29 -13.00 -35.51
CA ASP A 28 12.85 -11.60 -35.44
C ASP A 28 11.86 -11.42 -34.27
N TYR A 29 12.38 -11.06 -33.10
CA TYR A 29 11.60 -10.77 -31.90
C TYR A 29 11.20 -9.31 -31.94
N ASN A 30 10.13 -9.03 -32.68
CA ASN A 30 9.43 -7.75 -32.62
C ASN A 30 8.55 -7.76 -31.35
N VAL A 31 9.19 -7.65 -30.18
CA VAL A 31 8.56 -7.72 -28.85
C VAL A 31 7.99 -6.35 -28.50
N THR A 32 6.75 -6.13 -28.87
CA THR A 32 5.91 -5.10 -28.28
C THR A 32 4.56 -5.72 -27.96
N ARG A 33 4.13 -5.59 -26.70
CA ARG A 33 2.91 -6.16 -26.08
C ARG A 33 3.07 -7.60 -25.57
N SER A 34 3.37 -7.72 -24.29
CA SER A 34 3.40 -8.99 -23.56
C SER A 34 1.99 -9.34 -23.06
N SER A 35 1.28 -10.14 -23.85
CA SER A 35 0.39 -11.20 -23.38
C SER A 35 0.53 -12.35 -24.38
N TYR A 36 1.17 -13.45 -23.97
CA TYR A 36 1.26 -14.63 -24.84
C TYR A 36 -0.10 -15.33 -24.84
N HIS A 37 -0.82 -15.24 -25.96
CA HIS A 37 -1.70 -16.30 -26.41
C HIS A 37 -0.86 -17.32 -27.18
N ILE A 38 -0.64 -18.51 -26.63
CA ILE A 38 -0.27 -19.67 -27.44
C ILE A 38 -1.56 -20.42 -27.75
N ASP A 39 -2.11 -20.19 -28.94
CA ASP A 39 -3.16 -21.02 -29.50
C ASP A 39 -2.51 -22.31 -30.04
N VAL A 40 -2.46 -23.35 -29.20
CA VAL A 40 -2.13 -24.71 -29.67
C VAL A 40 -3.42 -25.51 -29.83
N ASN A 41 -3.88 -25.52 -31.08
CA ASN A 41 -4.80 -26.54 -31.55
C ASN A 41 -4.21 -27.93 -31.25
N ASN A 42 -4.95 -28.70 -30.44
CA ASN A 42 -4.78 -30.09 -30.01
C ASN A 42 -4.02 -30.33 -28.68
N ALA A 43 -4.85 -30.51 -27.64
CA ALA A 43 -4.74 -31.49 -26.57
C ALA A 43 -3.58 -31.38 -25.53
N THR A 44 -4.02 -31.09 -24.30
CA THR A 44 -3.57 -31.67 -23.00
C THR A 44 -2.38 -31.11 -22.22
N GLU A 45 -1.75 -30.00 -22.59
CA GLU A 45 -0.76 -29.34 -21.71
C GLU A 45 -1.07 -27.84 -21.58
N TYR A 46 -1.80 -27.48 -20.52
CA TYR A 46 -1.93 -26.10 -20.04
C TYR A 46 -0.81 -25.86 -19.03
N ASP A 47 0.33 -25.33 -19.48
CA ASP A 47 1.39 -24.90 -18.57
C ASP A 47 0.99 -23.58 -17.88
N TYR A 48 0.49 -23.79 -16.67
CA TYR A 48 0.34 -22.93 -15.49
C TYR A 48 0.73 -21.46 -15.57
N TRP A 49 -0.24 -20.59 -15.33
CA TRP A 49 -0.07 -19.16 -14.98
C TRP A 49 0.48 -18.94 -13.56
N SER A 50 0.84 -20.00 -12.81
CA SER A 50 1.57 -19.83 -11.57
C SER A 50 2.96 -19.28 -11.90
N LEU A 51 3.20 -18.03 -11.50
CA LEU A 51 4.50 -17.35 -11.55
C LEU A 51 5.11 -17.09 -12.93
N LEU A 52 4.52 -17.40 -14.10
CA LEU A 52 5.18 -17.23 -15.42
C LEU A 52 5.78 -15.84 -15.75
N SER A 53 5.38 -14.76 -15.06
CA SER A 53 6.10 -13.46 -15.13
C SER A 53 7.55 -13.52 -14.57
N THR A 54 7.96 -14.63 -13.96
CA THR A 54 9.30 -14.90 -13.39
C THR A 54 10.33 -15.35 -14.42
N ASN A 55 9.94 -15.80 -15.62
CA ASN A 55 10.92 -16.37 -16.56
C ASN A 55 11.99 -15.35 -16.99
N ALA A 56 11.62 -14.06 -17.10
CA ALA A 56 12.56 -13.00 -17.40
C ALA A 56 13.57 -12.83 -16.26
N SER A 57 13.13 -12.59 -15.01
CA SER A 57 14.05 -12.38 -13.87
C SER A 57 14.90 -13.61 -13.57
N GLN A 58 14.32 -14.81 -13.65
CA GLN A 58 15.01 -16.08 -13.40
C GLN A 58 16.19 -16.29 -14.36
N SER A 59 16.04 -15.89 -15.63
CA SER A 59 17.13 -15.97 -16.60
C SER A 59 18.37 -15.16 -16.20
N TYR A 60 18.17 -14.08 -15.43
CA TYR A 60 19.23 -13.20 -14.92
C TYR A 60 19.69 -13.57 -13.50
N ALA A 61 18.90 -14.34 -12.73
CA ALA A 61 19.16 -14.72 -11.35
C ALA A 61 20.16 -15.89 -11.17
N ASN A 62 20.86 -16.31 -12.22
CA ASN A 62 21.85 -17.42 -12.20
C ASN A 62 23.16 -17.12 -11.43
N GLY A 63 23.17 -16.13 -10.53
CA GLY A 63 24.36 -15.58 -9.87
C GLY A 63 24.49 -15.84 -8.37
N THR A 64 25.45 -15.13 -7.76
CA THR A 64 25.64 -15.10 -6.30
C THR A 64 24.36 -14.66 -5.60
N GLY A 65 23.95 -15.40 -4.57
CA GLY A 65 22.76 -15.08 -3.78
C GLY A 65 22.87 -13.73 -3.09
N ILE A 66 21.86 -12.88 -3.32
CA ILE A 66 21.67 -11.62 -2.59
C ILE A 66 21.01 -11.95 -1.25
N THR A 67 21.53 -11.40 -0.16
CA THR A 67 20.96 -11.58 1.17
C THR A 67 20.03 -10.43 1.53
N ILE A 68 18.83 -10.78 1.96
CA ILE A 68 17.71 -9.86 2.16
C ILE A 68 17.31 -9.93 3.62
N ALA A 69 17.26 -8.78 4.29
CA ALA A 69 16.57 -8.68 5.58
C ALA A 69 15.08 -8.51 5.32
N MET A 70 14.26 -9.42 5.81
CA MET A 70 12.81 -9.32 5.74
C MET A 70 12.26 -9.08 7.14
N ILE A 71 11.62 -7.94 7.36
CA ILE A 71 11.12 -7.51 8.68
C ILE A 71 9.59 -7.52 8.64
N GLY A 72 8.95 -8.30 9.51
CA GLY A 72 7.50 -8.57 9.46
C GLY A 72 7.03 -9.58 10.50
N ASP A 73 6.03 -10.39 10.14
CA ASP A 73 5.43 -11.46 10.96
C ASP A 73 6.33 -12.68 11.18
N GLY A 74 7.41 -12.79 10.40
CA GLY A 74 8.31 -13.93 10.39
C GLY A 74 7.94 -14.95 9.31
N ILE A 75 8.94 -15.70 8.85
CA ILE A 75 8.79 -16.64 7.73
C ILE A 75 8.76 -18.08 8.23
N ASN A 76 7.69 -18.81 7.92
CA ASN A 76 7.66 -20.26 8.10
C ASN A 76 8.37 -20.95 6.94
N LYS A 77 9.66 -21.22 7.12
CA LYS A 77 10.51 -21.83 6.08
C LYS A 77 10.08 -23.23 5.63
N ASN A 78 9.26 -23.94 6.41
CA ASN A 78 8.80 -25.29 6.07
C ASN A 78 7.84 -25.28 4.88
N LEU A 79 7.19 -24.14 4.63
CA LEU A 79 6.25 -23.95 3.52
C LEU A 79 6.93 -23.42 2.25
N LEU A 80 8.25 -23.22 2.27
CA LEU A 80 9.00 -22.77 1.10
C LEU A 80 9.52 -23.97 0.31
N SER A 81 9.52 -23.85 -1.02
CA SER A 81 10.14 -24.85 -1.91
C SER A 81 11.65 -24.98 -1.70
N SER A 82 12.29 -23.91 -1.18
CA SER A 82 13.71 -23.87 -0.83
C SER A 82 13.92 -23.42 0.63
N PRO A 83 13.74 -24.31 1.63
CA PRO A 83 13.85 -23.94 3.05
C PRO A 83 15.23 -23.40 3.45
N ASN A 84 16.28 -23.79 2.73
CA ASN A 84 17.65 -23.31 2.96
C ASN A 84 17.86 -21.85 2.52
N SER A 85 16.95 -21.30 1.73
CA SER A 85 16.96 -19.88 1.37
C SER A 85 16.65 -19.00 2.59
N VAL A 86 16.03 -19.52 3.65
CA VAL A 86 15.87 -18.79 4.92
C VAL A 86 16.98 -19.18 5.88
N SER A 87 17.98 -18.32 6.04
CA SER A 87 19.13 -18.61 6.91
C SER A 87 18.79 -18.52 8.39
N SER A 88 17.86 -17.63 8.75
CA SER A 88 17.45 -17.40 10.14
C SER A 88 16.09 -16.71 10.21
N VAL A 89 15.31 -17.05 11.23
CA VAL A 89 14.18 -16.25 11.71
C VAL A 89 14.56 -15.78 13.11
N PHE A 90 14.73 -14.48 13.28
CA PHE A 90 15.12 -13.86 14.54
C PHE A 90 13.93 -13.09 15.10
N ASP A 91 13.49 -13.47 16.30
CA ASP A 91 12.41 -12.79 16.99
C ASP A 91 12.97 -11.68 17.88
N ILE A 92 12.55 -10.45 17.57
CA ILE A 92 13.00 -9.23 18.24
C ILE A 92 12.49 -9.16 19.68
N TYR A 93 11.39 -9.82 20.01
CA TYR A 93 10.85 -9.85 21.37
C TYR A 93 11.72 -10.68 22.29
N THR A 94 11.99 -11.92 21.87
CA THR A 94 12.74 -12.87 22.69
C THR A 94 14.24 -12.74 22.52
N ASN A 95 14.69 -11.93 21.54
CA ASN A 95 16.09 -11.79 21.15
C ASN A 95 16.74 -13.16 20.83
N LYS A 96 15.95 -14.06 20.23
CA LYS A 96 16.30 -15.47 19.98
C LYS A 96 15.89 -15.89 18.57
N SER A 97 16.46 -16.99 18.11
CA SER A 97 15.95 -17.67 16.92
C SER A 97 14.54 -18.19 17.15
N PHE A 98 13.62 -17.80 16.28
CA PHE A 98 12.24 -18.25 16.31
C PHE A 98 12.05 -19.49 15.46
N ILE A 99 11.25 -20.42 15.97
CA ILE A 99 10.82 -21.61 15.24
C ILE A 99 9.30 -21.65 15.40
N PHE A 100 8.59 -21.65 14.27
CA PHE A 100 7.15 -21.81 14.25
C PHE A 100 6.79 -23.15 14.90
N THR A 101 5.89 -23.11 15.89
CA THR A 101 5.44 -24.31 16.61
C THR A 101 4.46 -25.14 15.78
N ASN A 102 3.68 -24.46 14.93
CA ASN A 102 2.83 -25.09 13.92
C ASN A 102 3.55 -25.07 12.57
N GLU A 103 3.86 -26.25 12.03
CA GLU A 103 4.57 -26.40 10.76
C GLU A 103 3.75 -25.87 9.56
N ASN A 104 2.42 -25.73 9.73
CA ASN A 104 1.49 -25.26 8.70
C ASN A 104 1.05 -23.80 8.91
N GLU A 105 1.65 -23.07 9.85
CA GLU A 105 1.30 -21.65 10.06
C GLU A 105 1.72 -20.84 8.83
N ILE A 106 0.75 -20.24 8.15
CA ILE A 106 0.95 -19.36 7.01
C ILE A 106 0.94 -17.92 7.52
N THR A 107 1.99 -17.19 7.19
CA THR A 107 2.11 -15.76 7.45
C THR A 107 2.18 -15.00 6.13
N GLU A 108 1.80 -13.72 6.16
CA GLU A 108 1.98 -12.82 5.00
C GLU A 108 3.44 -12.81 4.52
N ASP A 109 4.38 -12.79 5.47
CA ASP A 109 5.81 -12.90 5.22
C ASP A 109 6.21 -14.19 4.50
N THR A 110 5.52 -15.31 4.77
CA THR A 110 5.78 -16.58 4.10
C THR A 110 5.33 -16.54 2.63
N LEU A 111 4.16 -15.95 2.35
CA LEU A 111 3.66 -15.75 0.98
C LEU A 111 4.56 -14.77 0.21
N ALA A 112 4.93 -13.66 0.83
CA ALA A 112 5.85 -12.68 0.25
C ALA A 112 7.23 -13.29 -0.03
N ALA A 113 7.77 -14.13 0.87
CA ALA A 113 9.02 -14.86 0.64
C ALA A 113 8.92 -15.81 -0.57
N LYS A 114 7.79 -16.51 -0.76
CA LYS A 114 7.55 -17.31 -1.97
C LYS A 114 7.61 -16.45 -3.23
N VAL A 115 6.88 -15.33 -3.29
CA VAL A 115 6.87 -14.43 -4.47
C VAL A 115 8.27 -13.91 -4.79
N LEU A 116 9.01 -13.47 -3.76
CA LEU A 116 10.39 -13.00 -3.89
C LEU A 116 11.29 -14.10 -4.45
N LEU A 117 11.29 -15.28 -3.84
CA LEU A 117 12.17 -16.39 -4.23
C LEU A 117 11.83 -16.93 -5.63
N SER A 118 10.58 -16.85 -6.06
CA SER A 118 10.24 -17.22 -7.44
C SER A 118 10.88 -16.28 -8.47
N ASN A 119 11.12 -15.01 -8.11
CA ASN A 119 11.81 -14.05 -8.97
C ASN A 119 13.34 -14.09 -8.83
N SER A 120 13.84 -14.49 -7.65
CA SER A 120 15.27 -14.65 -7.34
C SER A 120 15.53 -15.89 -6.47
N PRO A 121 15.57 -17.11 -7.06
CA PRO A 121 15.60 -18.37 -6.31
C PRO A 121 16.85 -18.56 -5.42
N ASN A 122 17.95 -17.93 -5.81
CA ASN A 122 19.24 -18.04 -5.11
C ASN A 122 19.39 -17.02 -3.97
N SER A 123 18.40 -16.15 -3.74
CA SER A 123 18.44 -15.19 -2.63
C SER A 123 18.40 -15.89 -1.28
N ILE A 124 19.09 -15.27 -0.31
CA ILE A 124 19.08 -15.70 1.10
C ILE A 124 18.23 -14.69 1.88
N ILE A 125 17.36 -15.16 2.75
CA ILE A 125 16.48 -14.34 3.58
C ILE A 125 16.88 -14.50 5.05
N LYS A 126 17.14 -13.36 5.69
CA LYS A 126 17.20 -13.21 7.15
C LYS A 126 15.90 -12.56 7.60
N SER A 127 15.04 -13.35 8.23
CA SER A 127 13.75 -12.88 8.73
C SER A 127 13.89 -12.30 10.14
N PHE A 128 13.26 -11.15 10.37
CA PHE A 128 13.17 -10.47 11.66
C PHE A 128 11.70 -10.32 12.04
N LYS A 129 11.25 -11.17 12.97
CA LYS A 129 9.87 -11.16 13.47
C LYS A 129 9.70 -10.03 14.49
N ILE A 130 8.76 -9.13 14.22
CA ILE A 130 8.45 -7.96 15.08
C ILE A 130 7.04 -7.96 15.66
N PHE A 131 6.23 -8.99 15.38
CA PHE A 131 4.89 -9.19 15.94
C PHE A 131 4.85 -10.39 16.90
N GLU A 132 4.32 -10.24 18.13
CA GLU A 132 4.19 -11.32 19.14
C GLU A 132 2.80 -11.95 19.22
N ASN A 133 1.83 -11.44 18.45
CA ASN A 133 0.36 -11.47 18.63
C ASN A 133 -0.18 -10.13 19.15
N PHE A 134 -1.14 -9.54 18.39
CA PHE A 134 -2.10 -8.43 18.63
C PHE A 134 -1.78 -7.23 19.55
N ASN A 135 -0.60 -7.12 20.16
CA ASN A 135 -0.32 -6.09 21.17
C ASN A 135 0.17 -4.75 20.59
N SER A 136 -0.35 -3.68 21.19
CA SER A 136 -0.26 -2.24 20.89
C SER A 136 0.85 -1.68 19.97
N THR A 137 0.44 -0.74 19.12
CA THR A 137 1.22 -0.01 18.09
C THR A 137 2.50 0.68 18.59
N THR A 138 2.52 1.16 19.83
CA THR A 138 3.66 1.90 20.41
C THR A 138 4.89 1.02 20.55
N THR A 139 4.69 -0.27 20.84
CA THR A 139 5.75 -1.26 20.96
C THR A 139 6.25 -1.74 19.60
N LEU A 140 5.53 -1.45 18.50
CA LEU A 140 5.89 -1.92 17.16
C LEU A 140 6.98 -1.05 16.53
N ILE A 141 6.87 0.28 16.62
CA ILE A 141 7.87 1.21 16.04
C ILE A 141 9.25 0.98 16.67
N SER A 142 9.33 0.84 18.00
CA SER A 142 10.61 0.61 18.68
C SER A 142 11.25 -0.72 18.26
N LYS A 143 10.46 -1.78 18.08
CA LYS A 143 10.92 -3.08 17.56
C LYS A 143 11.35 -3.01 16.10
N LEU A 144 10.61 -2.29 15.27
CA LEU A 144 10.97 -2.06 13.87
C LEU A 144 12.30 -1.30 13.78
N ILE A 145 12.49 -0.24 14.57
CA ILE A 145 13.77 0.48 14.66
C ILE A 145 14.89 -0.45 15.13
N ASN A 146 14.64 -1.32 16.12
CA ASN A 146 15.63 -2.29 16.57
C ASN A 146 16.01 -3.30 15.46
N ALA A 147 15.03 -3.89 14.79
CA ALA A 147 15.24 -4.79 13.67
C ALA A 147 16.04 -4.13 12.54
N LEU A 148 15.70 -2.89 12.19
CA LEU A 148 16.42 -2.10 11.19
C LEU A 148 17.88 -1.87 11.61
N ASN A 149 18.12 -1.47 12.85
CA ASN A 149 19.48 -1.28 13.37
C ASN A 149 20.31 -2.57 13.30
N ILE A 150 19.73 -3.73 13.61
CA ILE A 150 20.40 -5.02 13.46
C ILE A 150 20.71 -5.30 11.98
N ALA A 151 19.69 -5.18 11.10
CA ALA A 151 19.82 -5.47 9.68
C ALA A 151 20.84 -4.58 8.95
N ILE A 152 20.94 -3.31 9.33
CA ILE A 152 21.87 -2.35 8.73
C ILE A 152 23.31 -2.65 9.14
N ASN A 153 23.53 -3.04 10.40
CA ASN A 153 24.87 -3.34 10.91
C ASN A 153 25.39 -4.74 10.52
N ASP A 154 24.52 -5.60 10.01
CA ASP A 154 24.91 -6.91 9.49
C ASP A 154 25.48 -6.80 8.07
N ASN A 155 26.80 -6.86 7.93
CA ASN A 155 27.48 -6.75 6.62
C ASN A 155 27.10 -7.84 5.61
N SER A 156 26.44 -8.92 6.03
CA SER A 156 26.00 -9.95 5.11
C SER A 156 24.67 -9.61 4.44
N ILE A 157 23.93 -8.58 4.87
CA ILE A 157 22.65 -8.17 4.27
C ILE A 157 22.91 -7.10 3.20
N ASP A 158 22.35 -7.29 2.00
CA ASP A 158 22.53 -6.39 0.86
C ASP A 158 21.37 -5.38 0.71
N LEU A 159 20.14 -5.80 1.01
CA LEU A 159 18.93 -4.96 0.95
C LEU A 159 17.94 -5.33 2.05
N ILE A 160 17.03 -4.40 2.36
CA ILE A 160 16.02 -4.55 3.41
C ILE A 160 14.62 -4.45 2.80
N PHE A 161 13.79 -5.44 3.11
CA PHE A 161 12.37 -5.46 2.81
C PHE A 161 11.59 -5.35 4.13
N ILE A 162 10.82 -4.28 4.28
CA ILE A 162 9.91 -4.09 5.41
C ILE A 162 8.51 -4.49 4.94
N ASN A 163 8.01 -5.61 5.45
CA ASN A 163 6.72 -6.16 5.12
C ASN A 163 5.79 -6.05 6.34
N THR A 164 5.47 -4.81 6.70
CA THR A 164 4.67 -4.51 7.90
C THR A 164 3.62 -3.48 7.54
N TRP A 165 2.45 -3.57 8.16
CA TRP A 165 1.54 -2.44 8.19
C TRP A 165 1.99 -1.44 9.27
N GLN A 166 2.08 -0.17 8.90
CA GLN A 166 1.81 0.91 9.85
C GLN A 166 0.81 1.82 9.19
N SER A 167 -0.43 1.70 9.62
CA SER A 167 -1.52 2.50 9.13
C SER A 167 -1.26 3.97 9.48
N TYR A 168 -1.50 4.85 8.51
CA TYR A 168 -1.50 6.31 8.63
C TYR A 168 -0.11 6.97 8.70
N GLY A 169 0.60 6.89 7.58
CA GLY A 169 1.66 7.83 7.22
C GLY A 169 1.13 8.92 6.30
N GLY A 170 2.02 9.47 5.47
CA GLY A 170 1.65 10.55 4.56
C GLY A 170 2.78 11.54 4.34
N TRP A 171 3.73 11.58 5.27
CA TRP A 171 4.76 12.61 5.31
C TRP A 171 6.13 12.02 4.99
N LYS A 172 6.90 12.69 4.11
CA LYS A 172 8.32 12.35 3.95
C LYS A 172 9.15 12.81 5.15
N ASP A 173 8.62 13.78 5.88
CA ASP A 173 9.27 14.44 7.00
C ASP A 173 8.87 13.86 8.36
N SER A 174 8.04 12.80 8.40
CA SER A 174 7.79 12.06 9.64
C SER A 174 9.10 11.56 10.25
N ASN A 175 9.14 11.41 11.57
CA ASN A 175 10.34 10.95 12.28
C ASN A 175 10.83 9.60 11.75
N PHE A 176 9.91 8.69 11.45
CA PHE A 176 10.24 7.39 10.88
C PHE A 176 10.71 7.51 9.42
N SER A 177 10.04 8.30 8.57
CA SER A 177 10.50 8.56 7.20
C SER A 177 11.90 9.19 7.15
N LYS A 178 12.20 10.14 8.05
CA LYS A 178 13.56 10.73 8.19
C LYS A 178 14.60 9.68 8.61
N PHE A 179 14.24 8.78 9.53
CA PHE A 179 15.09 7.65 9.90
C PHE A 179 15.35 6.73 8.70
N LEU A 180 14.30 6.34 7.97
CA LEU A 180 14.43 5.51 6.75
C LEU A 180 15.25 6.21 5.66
N ASN A 181 15.09 7.51 5.46
CA ASN A 181 15.88 8.32 4.52
C ASN A 181 17.38 8.35 4.84
N LYS A 182 17.73 8.28 6.12
CA LYS A 182 19.13 8.25 6.57
C LYS A 182 19.75 6.88 6.31
N ILE A 183 19.05 5.81 6.68
CA ILE A 183 19.59 4.45 6.64
C ILE A 183 19.52 3.81 5.25
N SER A 184 18.59 4.22 4.40
CA SER A 184 18.48 3.78 3.00
C SER A 184 19.70 4.14 2.15
N LYS A 185 20.48 5.14 2.57
CA LYS A 185 21.77 5.48 1.97
C LYS A 185 22.86 4.44 2.24
N ILE A 186 22.66 3.57 3.23
CA ILE A 186 23.56 2.47 3.57
C ILE A 186 23.12 1.21 2.83
N LYS A 187 21.83 0.89 2.87
CA LYS A 187 21.24 -0.27 2.19
C LYS A 187 19.90 0.10 1.59
N PRO A 188 19.57 -0.33 0.36
CA PRO A 188 18.25 -0.12 -0.22
C PRO A 188 17.13 -0.64 0.68
N ILE A 189 16.05 0.13 0.77
CA ILE A 189 14.85 -0.23 1.51
C ILE A 189 13.66 -0.24 0.56
N ILE A 190 12.89 -1.32 0.64
CA ILE A 190 11.66 -1.52 -0.12
C ILE A 190 10.52 -1.80 0.86
N LEU A 191 9.35 -1.25 0.58
CA LEU A 191 8.17 -1.42 1.41
C LEU A 191 6.87 -1.24 0.59
N PRO A 192 5.77 -1.85 1.06
CA PRO A 192 4.46 -1.68 0.44
C PRO A 192 3.88 -0.28 0.69
N MET A 193 3.04 0.20 -0.23
CA MET A 193 2.24 1.42 -0.04
C MET A 193 1.19 1.29 1.08
N GLY A 194 0.78 0.07 1.41
CA GLY A 194 -0.34 -0.20 2.32
C GLY A 194 -1.68 -0.26 1.59
N GLN A 195 -2.73 -0.62 2.34
CA GLN A 195 -4.06 -0.90 1.79
C GLN A 195 -5.17 -0.04 2.39
N ASN A 196 -4.93 1.27 2.52
CA ASN A 196 -5.85 2.13 3.28
C ASN A 196 -6.90 2.86 2.43
N ASN A 197 -6.89 2.67 1.11
CA ASN A 197 -7.82 3.28 0.16
C ASN A 197 -7.87 4.80 0.16
N GLY A 198 -7.12 5.38 -0.77
CA GLY A 198 -7.34 6.75 -1.20
C GLY A 198 -6.06 7.53 -1.42
N ILE A 199 -6.25 8.74 -1.94
CA ILE A 199 -5.19 9.70 -2.22
C ILE A 199 -4.66 10.27 -0.89
N PHE A 200 -3.36 10.59 -0.86
CA PHE A 200 -2.61 11.05 0.33
C PHE A 200 -2.56 10.06 1.51
N GLN A 201 -2.86 8.80 1.27
CA GLN A 201 -2.92 7.79 2.33
C GLN A 201 -2.01 6.64 1.98
N PHE A 202 -1.01 6.40 2.82
CA PHE A 202 -0.09 5.28 2.69
C PHE A 202 0.59 4.97 4.01
N SER A 203 1.28 3.84 4.08
CA SER A 203 1.97 3.37 5.29
C SER A 203 3.05 4.36 5.75
N ASP A 204 3.22 4.55 7.05
CA ASP A 204 4.33 5.38 7.55
C ASP A 204 5.69 4.79 7.10
N GLY A 205 6.63 5.68 6.80
CA GLY A 205 7.88 5.34 6.15
C GLY A 205 7.78 5.18 4.62
N ALA A 206 6.59 4.89 4.04
CA ALA A 206 6.47 4.80 2.58
C ALA A 206 6.65 6.13 1.85
N GLY A 207 6.36 7.23 2.56
CA GLY A 207 6.63 8.59 2.12
C GLY A 207 8.11 8.96 2.05
N ALA A 208 9.01 8.16 2.63
CA ALA A 208 10.44 8.44 2.62
C ALA A 208 11.00 8.52 1.18
N GLU A 209 11.76 9.58 0.90
CA GLU A 209 12.32 9.92 -0.41
C GLU A 209 13.27 8.83 -0.94
N ASN A 210 14.13 8.29 -0.08
CA ASN A 210 15.17 7.32 -0.44
C ASN A 210 14.71 5.86 -0.28
N VAL A 211 13.39 5.64 -0.20
CA VAL A 211 12.78 4.32 -0.09
C VAL A 211 11.99 4.02 -1.36
N ILE A 212 12.04 2.76 -1.81
CA ILE A 212 11.20 2.28 -2.91
C ILE A 212 9.86 1.83 -2.32
N SER A 213 8.85 2.66 -2.53
CA SER A 213 7.46 2.33 -2.22
C SER A 213 6.80 1.65 -3.40
N VAL A 214 6.08 0.56 -3.12
CA VAL A 214 5.49 -0.29 -4.15
C VAL A 214 3.96 -0.34 -3.98
N GLY A 215 3.23 0.13 -4.99
CA GLY A 215 1.80 -0.06 -5.10
C GLY A 215 1.47 -1.37 -5.81
N SER A 216 0.18 -1.67 -5.96
CA SER A 216 -0.29 -2.98 -6.40
C SER A 216 -1.13 -2.90 -7.66
N SER A 217 -0.85 -3.75 -8.64
CA SER A 217 -1.78 -4.02 -9.73
C SER A 217 -2.42 -5.39 -9.54
N GLY A 218 -3.72 -5.45 -9.79
CA GLY A 218 -4.42 -6.70 -10.09
C GLY A 218 -4.08 -7.15 -11.50
N PHE A 219 -4.08 -8.46 -11.71
CA PHE A 219 -4.22 -9.03 -13.03
C PHE A 219 -5.66 -9.53 -13.09
N ASP A 220 -6.48 -8.99 -13.99
CA ASP A 220 -7.92 -9.32 -14.01
C ASP A 220 -8.19 -10.76 -14.49
N GLY A 221 -7.16 -11.48 -14.96
CA GLY A 221 -7.13 -12.94 -15.04
C GLY A 221 -6.71 -13.59 -13.72
N THR A 222 -7.29 -13.17 -12.59
CA THR A 222 -7.01 -13.77 -11.27
C THR A 222 -7.20 -15.29 -11.35
N PRO A 223 -6.20 -16.09 -10.96
CA PRO A 223 -6.40 -17.52 -10.79
C PRO A 223 -7.53 -17.73 -9.80
N GLY A 224 -8.66 -18.20 -10.30
CA GLY A 224 -9.86 -18.45 -9.52
C GLY A 224 -10.44 -19.79 -9.90
N TYR A 225 -11.37 -20.26 -9.09
CA TYR A 225 -12.17 -21.42 -9.42
C TYR A 225 -13.07 -21.09 -10.60
N SER A 226 -13.52 -22.11 -11.32
CA SER A 226 -14.53 -21.93 -12.35
C SER A 226 -15.75 -22.77 -12.07
N ILE A 227 -16.90 -22.20 -12.36
CA ILE A 227 -18.18 -22.90 -12.35
C ILE A 227 -18.69 -22.97 -13.77
N ASN A 228 -19.11 -24.17 -14.16
CA ASN A 228 -19.81 -24.36 -15.40
C ASN A 228 -21.30 -24.25 -15.12
N ILE A 229 -21.95 -23.23 -15.70
CA ILE A 229 -23.39 -23.01 -15.61
C ILE A 229 -23.91 -23.06 -17.05
N GLU A 230 -24.78 -24.03 -17.35
CA GLU A 230 -25.38 -24.21 -18.68
C GLU A 230 -24.38 -24.34 -19.86
N ASN A 231 -23.21 -24.96 -19.63
CA ASN A 231 -22.09 -25.09 -20.57
C ASN A 231 -21.28 -23.81 -20.83
N GLU A 232 -21.52 -22.75 -20.05
CA GLU A 232 -20.66 -21.57 -20.01
C GLU A 232 -19.81 -21.58 -18.73
N PHE A 233 -18.54 -21.18 -18.86
CA PHE A 233 -17.61 -21.13 -17.75
C PHE A 233 -17.53 -19.72 -17.19
N TYR A 234 -17.74 -19.61 -15.89
CA TYR A 234 -17.66 -18.36 -15.13
C TYR A 234 -16.48 -18.42 -14.17
N GLY A 235 -15.71 -17.33 -14.09
CA GLY A 235 -14.66 -17.18 -13.09
C GLY A 235 -15.28 -16.88 -11.72
N ILE A 236 -14.86 -17.59 -10.69
CA ILE A 236 -15.31 -17.40 -9.32
C ILE A 236 -14.16 -16.93 -8.43
N TYR A 237 -14.44 -15.87 -7.68
CA TYR A 237 -13.65 -15.42 -6.56
C TYR A 237 -14.13 -16.12 -5.29
N ALA A 238 -13.31 -16.99 -4.71
CA ALA A 238 -13.63 -17.68 -3.46
C ALA A 238 -12.37 -17.89 -2.62
N ASN A 239 -12.56 -17.82 -1.30
CA ASN A 239 -11.51 -17.91 -0.30
C ASN A 239 -10.91 -19.33 -0.19
N ASN A 240 -11.77 -20.32 -0.43
CA ASN A 240 -11.42 -21.73 -0.42
C ASN A 240 -11.91 -22.40 -1.70
N TYR A 241 -11.35 -23.57 -2.00
CA TYR A 241 -11.87 -24.43 -3.06
C TYR A 241 -13.35 -24.64 -2.82
N LEU A 242 -14.15 -24.06 -3.71
CA LEU A 242 -15.57 -24.29 -3.78
C LEU A 242 -15.77 -25.77 -4.14
N ASN A 243 -15.89 -26.62 -3.11
CA ASN A 243 -16.27 -28.01 -3.22
C ASN A 243 -17.75 -28.10 -3.64
N LEU A 244 -18.06 -27.53 -4.80
CA LEU A 244 -19.35 -27.69 -5.44
C LEU A 244 -19.51 -29.19 -5.71
N TYR A 245 -20.55 -29.78 -5.13
CA TYR A 245 -20.90 -31.16 -5.47
C TYR A 245 -21.15 -31.26 -6.99
N SER A 246 -20.99 -32.46 -7.56
CA SER A 246 -21.35 -32.67 -8.95
C SER A 246 -22.85 -32.43 -9.13
N ASN A 247 -23.21 -31.33 -9.81
CA ASN A 247 -24.58 -30.92 -10.16
C ASN A 247 -25.36 -30.28 -9.00
N ASN A 248 -25.05 -29.02 -8.66
CA ASN A 248 -25.85 -28.23 -7.73
C ASN A 248 -26.91 -27.45 -8.51
N THR A 249 -28.16 -27.44 -8.02
CA THR A 249 -29.20 -26.55 -8.57
C THR A 249 -28.93 -25.14 -8.03
N LEU A 250 -28.89 -24.13 -8.90
CA LEU A 250 -28.89 -22.74 -8.44
C LEU A 250 -30.29 -22.38 -7.96
N ILE A 251 -30.39 -21.82 -6.76
CA ILE A 251 -31.64 -21.37 -6.18
C ILE A 251 -31.55 -19.87 -5.91
N LEU A 252 -32.43 -19.09 -6.53
CA LEU A 252 -32.47 -17.65 -6.32
C LEU A 252 -32.93 -17.31 -4.89
N GLY A 253 -32.08 -16.63 -4.14
CA GLY A 253 -32.38 -16.04 -2.85
C GLY A 253 -32.67 -14.55 -2.99
N GLU A 254 -33.89 -14.14 -2.65
CA GLU A 254 -34.24 -12.72 -2.57
C GLU A 254 -34.11 -12.21 -1.13
N LEU A 255 -33.38 -11.11 -0.96
CA LEU A 255 -33.28 -10.39 0.30
C LEU A 255 -34.38 -9.32 0.42
N ASP A 256 -34.88 -9.13 1.64
CA ASP A 256 -35.76 -8.01 2.00
C ASP A 256 -34.96 -6.75 2.38
N ASP A 257 -35.66 -5.66 2.71
CA ASP A 257 -35.04 -4.38 3.07
C ASP A 257 -34.20 -4.45 4.36
N ASN A 258 -34.37 -5.51 5.15
CA ASN A 258 -33.58 -5.79 6.36
C ASN A 258 -32.48 -6.84 6.11
N CYS A 259 -32.25 -7.22 4.84
CA CYS A 259 -31.31 -8.24 4.43
C CYS A 259 -31.61 -9.66 4.96
N TYR A 260 -32.89 -10.00 5.14
CA TYR A 260 -33.32 -11.38 5.39
C TYR A 260 -33.84 -12.04 4.12
N LEU A 261 -33.68 -13.36 3.99
CA LEU A 261 -34.29 -14.13 2.90
C LEU A 261 -35.81 -14.06 3.02
N LYS A 262 -36.48 -13.54 1.97
CA LYS A 262 -37.95 -13.31 1.96
C LYS A 262 -38.78 -14.58 2.10
N ASN A 263 -38.27 -15.72 1.61
CA ASN A 263 -39.03 -16.96 1.46
C ASN A 263 -38.38 -18.11 2.22
N ASN A 264 -39.20 -18.98 2.82
CA ASN A 264 -38.78 -20.33 3.22
C ASN A 264 -38.58 -21.15 1.94
N ILE A 265 -37.40 -21.05 1.37
CA ILE A 265 -36.97 -21.83 0.22
C ILE A 265 -36.91 -23.30 0.68
N SER A 266 -37.55 -24.21 -0.07
CA SER A 266 -37.39 -25.66 0.13
C SER A 266 -36.20 -26.11 -0.70
N TYR A 267 -35.15 -26.63 -0.07
CA TYR A 267 -33.92 -27.00 -0.77
C TYR A 267 -33.37 -28.35 -0.31
N ASN A 268 -32.52 -28.89 -1.16
CA ASN A 268 -31.64 -30.00 -0.85
C ASN A 268 -30.32 -29.45 -0.28
N PHE A 269 -29.64 -30.23 0.56
CA PHE A 269 -28.33 -29.85 1.14
C PHE A 269 -27.25 -29.56 0.08
N ASN A 270 -27.46 -30.03 -1.16
CA ASN A 270 -26.56 -29.85 -2.29
C ASN A 270 -26.94 -28.66 -3.18
N ASP A 271 -27.98 -27.88 -2.87
CA ASP A 271 -28.33 -26.73 -3.71
C ASP A 271 -27.41 -25.53 -3.42
N LEU A 272 -27.13 -24.73 -4.46
CA LEU A 272 -26.28 -23.54 -4.39
C LEU A 272 -27.18 -22.31 -4.31
N LEU A 273 -27.16 -21.59 -3.18
CA LEU A 273 -27.93 -20.37 -3.02
C LEU A 273 -27.30 -19.26 -3.85
N PHE A 274 -28.06 -18.66 -4.75
CA PHE A 274 -27.63 -17.54 -5.58
C PHE A 274 -28.25 -16.23 -5.08
N ILE A 275 -27.43 -15.24 -4.71
CA ILE A 275 -27.92 -13.95 -4.19
C ILE A 275 -27.32 -12.79 -4.99
N ASP A 276 -28.19 -11.88 -5.45
CA ASP A 276 -27.76 -10.53 -5.81
C ASP A 276 -27.54 -9.72 -4.52
N VAL A 277 -26.30 -9.26 -4.30
CA VAL A 277 -25.88 -8.59 -3.05
C VAL A 277 -26.74 -7.34 -2.78
N GLY A 278 -27.17 -6.63 -3.83
CA GLY A 278 -28.00 -5.44 -3.68
C GLY A 278 -27.36 -4.41 -2.74
N ASN A 279 -28.11 -3.95 -1.73
CA ASN A 279 -27.64 -2.97 -0.72
C ASN A 279 -27.20 -3.62 0.61
N CYS A 280 -27.05 -4.95 0.65
CA CYS A 280 -26.74 -5.69 1.86
C CYS A 280 -25.23 -5.90 2.01
N SER A 281 -24.69 -5.69 3.21
CA SER A 281 -23.27 -6.00 3.48
C SER A 281 -23.01 -7.51 3.43
N SER A 282 -21.76 -7.91 3.15
CA SER A 282 -21.34 -9.32 3.16
C SER A 282 -21.74 -10.05 4.44
N ASN A 283 -21.53 -9.42 5.61
CA ASN A 283 -21.90 -9.99 6.90
C ASN A 283 -23.42 -10.19 7.04
N GLN A 284 -24.24 -9.27 6.53
CA GLN A 284 -25.69 -9.45 6.53
C GLN A 284 -26.11 -10.60 5.63
N ILE A 285 -25.49 -10.73 4.46
CA ILE A 285 -25.74 -11.85 3.54
C ILE A 285 -25.37 -13.18 4.19
N VAL A 286 -24.16 -13.29 4.76
CA VAL A 286 -23.72 -14.51 5.46
C VAL A 286 -24.67 -14.86 6.61
N ASN A 287 -25.07 -13.89 7.42
CA ASN A 287 -26.05 -14.11 8.48
C ASN A 287 -27.40 -14.59 7.92
N ALA A 288 -27.86 -14.05 6.80
CA ALA A 288 -29.08 -14.53 6.14
C ALA A 288 -28.93 -15.98 5.66
N VAL A 289 -27.75 -16.37 5.16
CA VAL A 289 -27.45 -17.75 4.77
C VAL A 289 -27.32 -18.67 5.99
N LEU A 290 -26.67 -18.27 7.08
CA LEU A 290 -26.56 -19.05 8.32
C LEU A 290 -27.92 -19.28 9.00
N LEU A 291 -28.86 -18.34 8.85
CA LEU A 291 -30.24 -18.50 9.31
C LEU A 291 -31.08 -19.38 8.37
N SER A 292 -30.57 -19.64 7.17
CA SER A 292 -31.04 -20.71 6.30
C SER A 292 -30.28 -22.01 6.64
N ASN A 293 -30.62 -23.15 6.03
CA ASN A 293 -29.78 -24.37 6.10
C ASN A 293 -28.98 -24.59 4.80
N PHE A 294 -28.74 -23.55 3.99
CA PHE A 294 -27.78 -23.64 2.87
C PHE A 294 -26.34 -23.61 3.41
N THR A 295 -25.47 -24.42 2.79
CA THR A 295 -24.03 -24.48 3.11
C THR A 295 -23.15 -23.98 1.97
N GLN A 296 -23.76 -23.60 0.85
CA GLN A 296 -23.07 -23.10 -0.33
C GLN A 296 -23.75 -21.81 -0.81
N LEU A 297 -22.94 -20.78 -1.06
CA LEU A 297 -23.39 -19.46 -1.50
C LEU A 297 -22.62 -19.04 -2.74
N LEU A 298 -23.35 -18.61 -3.77
CA LEU A 298 -22.79 -17.86 -4.88
C LEU A 298 -23.44 -16.49 -4.94
N THR A 299 -22.65 -15.43 -4.92
CA THR A 299 -23.18 -14.08 -5.03
C THR A 299 -22.77 -13.39 -6.31
N THR A 300 -23.59 -12.44 -6.77
CA THR A 300 -23.07 -11.45 -7.70
C THR A 300 -22.17 -10.51 -6.92
N GLY A 301 -20.94 -10.30 -7.37
CA GLY A 301 -20.17 -9.19 -6.83
C GLY A 301 -20.92 -7.90 -7.03
N GLU A 302 -20.73 -6.95 -6.12
CA GLU A 302 -20.83 -5.58 -6.58
C GLU A 302 -19.82 -5.41 -7.69
N THR A 303 -20.11 -4.50 -8.60
CA THR A 303 -19.43 -4.40 -9.87
C THR A 303 -17.88 -4.33 -9.71
N TYR A 304 -17.36 -3.98 -8.52
CA TYR A 304 -15.93 -3.81 -8.20
C TYR A 304 -15.47 -4.19 -6.79
N GLN A 305 -16.34 -4.74 -5.93
CA GLN A 305 -15.93 -5.23 -4.61
C GLN A 305 -16.08 -6.75 -4.59
N ILE A 306 -14.95 -7.42 -4.34
CA ILE A 306 -14.97 -8.81 -3.94
C ILE A 306 -15.27 -8.82 -2.45
N TYR A 307 -16.47 -9.28 -2.09
CA TYR A 307 -16.78 -9.53 -0.71
C TYR A 307 -15.94 -10.71 -0.23
N SER A 308 -15.02 -10.45 0.70
CA SER A 308 -14.58 -11.49 1.62
C SER A 308 -15.80 -11.82 2.48
N PHE A 309 -16.38 -12.99 2.26
CA PHE A 309 -17.19 -13.60 3.29
C PHE A 309 -16.18 -14.18 4.28
N ASP A 310 -15.73 -13.34 5.21
CA ASP A 310 -14.85 -13.78 6.29
C ASP A 310 -15.44 -15.05 6.93
N GLU A 311 -14.57 -15.90 7.48
CA GLU A 311 -14.85 -17.21 8.09
C GLU A 311 -15.83 -17.16 9.29
N VAL A 312 -17.00 -16.53 9.15
CA VAL A 312 -17.98 -16.36 10.23
C VAL A 312 -18.51 -17.73 10.70
N ASP A 313 -18.35 -18.78 9.89
CA ASP A 313 -18.26 -20.16 10.36
C ASP A 313 -17.68 -21.00 9.21
N ASN A 314 -16.79 -21.96 9.49
CA ASN A 314 -16.24 -22.93 8.51
C ASN A 314 -17.31 -23.81 7.83
N GLU A 315 -18.59 -23.50 8.00
CA GLU A 315 -19.76 -24.25 7.56
C GLU A 315 -20.32 -23.77 6.22
N ILE A 316 -20.00 -22.54 5.77
CA ILE A 316 -20.45 -22.01 4.47
C ILE A 316 -19.27 -21.92 3.50
N VAL A 317 -19.44 -22.56 2.35
CA VAL A 317 -18.56 -22.39 1.20
C VAL A 317 -19.15 -21.31 0.30
N SER A 318 -18.49 -20.18 0.18
CA SER A 318 -18.97 -19.04 -0.59
C SER A 318 -18.06 -18.74 -1.77
N GLY A 319 -18.64 -18.18 -2.83
CA GLY A 319 -17.88 -17.49 -3.85
C GLY A 319 -18.70 -16.44 -4.56
N MET A 320 -18.03 -15.72 -5.42
CA MET A 320 -18.58 -14.54 -6.07
C MET A 320 -18.23 -14.56 -7.56
N ILE A 321 -19.19 -14.21 -8.41
CA ILE A 321 -18.99 -13.99 -9.85
C ILE A 321 -19.10 -12.50 -10.16
N THR A 322 -18.62 -12.05 -11.32
CA THR A 322 -18.71 -10.63 -11.68
C THR A 322 -20.16 -10.17 -11.76
N ARG A 323 -20.44 -8.88 -11.48
CA ARG A 323 -21.81 -8.33 -11.56
C ARG A 323 -22.45 -8.57 -12.93
N ASN A 324 -21.70 -8.35 -14.01
CA ASN A 324 -22.22 -8.50 -15.38
C ASN A 324 -22.60 -9.94 -15.70
N GLU A 325 -21.79 -10.91 -15.26
CA GLU A 325 -22.10 -12.34 -15.41
C GLU A 325 -23.25 -12.76 -14.49
N GLY A 326 -23.23 -12.28 -13.25
CA GLY A 326 -24.27 -12.55 -12.26
C GLY A 326 -25.63 -12.03 -12.65
N LEU A 327 -25.71 -10.87 -13.31
CA LEU A 327 -26.97 -10.35 -13.86
C LEU A 327 -27.53 -11.23 -14.98
N LYS A 328 -26.69 -11.89 -15.79
CA LYS A 328 -27.15 -12.85 -16.79
C LYS A 328 -27.74 -14.09 -16.13
N ILE A 329 -27.09 -14.60 -15.08
CA ILE A 329 -27.58 -15.74 -14.30
C ILE A 329 -28.87 -15.38 -13.57
N LEU A 330 -28.96 -14.16 -13.03
CA LEU A 330 -30.16 -13.64 -12.39
C LEU A 330 -31.34 -13.62 -13.36
N GLU A 331 -31.16 -13.08 -14.57
CA GLU A 331 -32.19 -13.04 -15.61
C GLU A 331 -32.72 -14.44 -15.93
N LEU A 332 -31.83 -15.45 -16.05
CA LEU A 332 -32.23 -16.85 -16.28
C LEU A 332 -33.01 -17.44 -15.09
N LEU A 333 -32.60 -17.15 -13.85
CA LEU A 333 -33.29 -17.64 -12.65
C LEU A 333 -34.67 -17.00 -12.44
N GLU A 334 -34.84 -15.72 -12.81
CA GLU A 334 -36.12 -15.02 -12.76
C GLU A 334 -37.14 -15.57 -13.77
N GLU A 335 -36.68 -16.25 -14.82
CA GLU A 335 -37.52 -16.95 -15.81
C GLU A 335 -37.96 -18.36 -15.35
N ASP A 336 -37.76 -18.71 -14.07
CA ASP A 336 -38.03 -20.02 -13.46
C ASP A 336 -37.25 -21.18 -14.15
N GLU A 337 -36.10 -20.89 -14.78
CA GLU A 337 -35.26 -21.92 -15.36
C GLU A 337 -34.52 -22.72 -14.27
N ILE A 338 -34.48 -24.05 -14.43
CA ILE A 338 -33.66 -24.90 -13.55
C ILE A 338 -32.23 -24.84 -14.07
N ILE A 339 -31.42 -24.03 -13.40
CA ILE A 339 -30.00 -23.88 -13.74
C ILE A 339 -29.17 -24.87 -12.93
N ILE A 340 -28.35 -25.66 -13.61
CA ILE A 340 -27.43 -26.59 -12.96
C ILE A 340 -26.01 -26.06 -13.04
N ALA A 341 -25.40 -25.85 -11.87
CA ALA A 341 -23.97 -25.62 -11.75
C ALA A 341 -23.20 -26.93 -11.60
N HIS A 342 -22.12 -27.03 -12.37
CA HIS A 342 -21.16 -28.11 -12.26
C HIS A 342 -19.83 -27.55 -11.77
N SER A 343 -19.24 -28.18 -10.74
CA SER A 343 -17.81 -28.03 -10.50
C SER A 343 -17.07 -28.53 -11.73
N ASN A 344 -16.08 -27.77 -12.17
CA ASN A 344 -15.10 -28.31 -13.09
C ASN A 344 -14.13 -29.19 -12.29
N SER A 345 -14.34 -30.50 -12.31
CA SER A 345 -13.47 -31.48 -11.64
C SER A 345 -12.07 -31.62 -12.27
N ASN A 346 -11.77 -30.88 -13.34
CA ASN A 346 -10.41 -30.76 -13.86
C ASN A 346 -9.73 -29.63 -13.07
N GLU A 347 -9.19 -30.03 -11.92
CA GLU A 347 -8.76 -29.26 -10.73
C GLU A 347 -7.87 -28.02 -10.92
N ASN A 348 -7.45 -27.64 -12.14
CA ASN A 348 -6.50 -26.54 -12.37
C ASN A 348 -6.93 -25.52 -13.45
N SER A 349 -8.22 -25.48 -13.81
CA SER A 349 -8.69 -24.58 -14.86
C SER A 349 -9.00 -23.18 -14.30
N ILE A 350 -7.95 -22.36 -14.25
CA ILE A 350 -8.04 -20.91 -14.16
C ILE A 350 -8.85 -20.43 -15.36
N VAL A 351 -10.09 -19.97 -15.13
CA VAL A 351 -10.82 -19.21 -16.16
C VAL A 351 -10.31 -17.79 -16.06
N ILE A 352 -9.48 -17.41 -17.03
CA ILE A 352 -9.20 -16.01 -17.32
C ILE A 352 -10.50 -15.45 -17.87
N ASP A 353 -11.16 -14.58 -17.11
CA ASP A 353 -12.24 -13.77 -17.66
C ASP A 353 -11.62 -12.92 -18.80
N LYS A 354 -11.89 -13.34 -20.05
CA LYS A 354 -11.37 -12.72 -21.27
C LYS A 354 -11.85 -11.28 -21.46
N ILE A 355 -12.79 -10.81 -20.64
CA ILE A 355 -13.32 -9.46 -20.75
C ILE A 355 -12.28 -8.43 -20.29
N PHE A 356 -11.27 -8.84 -19.51
CA PHE A 356 -10.29 -7.94 -18.92
C PHE A 356 -8.83 -8.37 -19.21
N ASP A 357 -8.41 -8.28 -20.47
CA ASP A 357 -7.05 -8.58 -20.93
C ASP A 357 -5.96 -7.56 -20.47
N GLU A 358 -6.27 -6.69 -19.49
CA GLU A 358 -5.39 -5.59 -19.06
C GLU A 358 -5.16 -5.59 -17.54
N PHE A 359 -4.01 -5.08 -17.10
CA PHE A 359 -3.75 -4.88 -15.68
C PHE A 359 -4.62 -3.75 -15.12
N SER A 360 -5.11 -3.94 -13.89
CA SER A 360 -5.90 -2.94 -13.16
C SER A 360 -5.17 -2.49 -11.89
N ILE A 361 -5.45 -1.27 -11.45
CA ILE A 361 -5.02 -0.78 -10.14
C ILE A 361 -5.76 -1.59 -9.08
N ASN A 362 -5.03 -2.21 -8.14
CA ASN A 362 -5.68 -2.88 -7.01
C ASN A 362 -6.52 -1.85 -6.25
N PHE A 363 -7.83 -2.10 -6.15
CA PHE A 363 -8.80 -1.19 -5.54
C PHE A 363 -8.45 -0.86 -4.10
N ASN A 364 -7.79 -1.80 -3.41
CA ASN A 364 -7.44 -1.66 -2.01
C ASN A 364 -6.14 -0.88 -1.75
N GLN A 365 -5.41 -0.42 -2.78
CA GLN A 365 -4.11 0.20 -2.54
C GLN A 365 -4.22 1.64 -2.05
N SER A 366 -3.32 1.98 -1.15
CA SER A 366 -2.92 3.34 -0.81
C SER A 366 -2.33 4.09 -2.01
N MET A 367 -2.68 5.36 -2.18
CA MET A 367 -2.24 6.18 -3.32
C MET A 367 -1.59 7.47 -2.85
N GLY A 368 -0.63 7.95 -3.64
CA GLY A 368 0.00 9.22 -3.36
C GLY A 368 -0.85 10.41 -3.78
N PRO A 369 -0.24 11.60 -3.84
CA PRO A 369 1.15 11.88 -3.48
C PRO A 369 1.32 11.89 -1.95
N THR A 370 2.54 12.12 -1.45
CA THR A 370 2.73 12.47 -0.04
C THR A 370 2.02 13.78 0.29
N LEU A 371 1.73 14.01 1.57
CA LEU A 371 1.21 15.27 2.12
C LEU A 371 2.16 16.45 1.93
N ASP A 372 3.46 16.16 1.81
CA ASP A 372 4.49 17.11 1.34
C ASP A 372 4.63 17.16 -0.19
N LEU A 373 3.63 16.67 -0.93
CA LEU A 373 3.57 16.62 -2.40
C LEU A 373 4.79 15.95 -3.07
N ASN A 374 5.17 14.75 -2.62
CA ASN A 374 6.17 13.92 -3.29
C ASN A 374 5.52 12.72 -3.98
N LEU A 375 6.07 12.29 -5.12
CA LEU A 375 5.50 11.20 -5.89
C LEU A 375 5.66 9.86 -5.16
N LYS A 376 4.52 9.22 -4.89
CA LYS A 376 4.39 7.85 -4.39
C LYS A 376 3.14 7.20 -5.04
N PRO A 377 3.10 5.88 -5.29
CA PRO A 377 4.22 4.95 -5.20
C PRO A 377 5.35 5.31 -6.18
N ASN A 378 6.51 4.69 -6.01
CA ASN A 378 7.58 4.80 -7.01
C ASN A 378 7.25 3.93 -8.23
N ILE A 379 6.67 2.76 -7.99
CA ILE A 379 6.35 1.76 -9.01
C ILE A 379 5.17 0.91 -8.52
N ILE A 380 4.43 0.29 -9.44
CA ILE A 380 3.46 -0.76 -9.11
C ILE A 380 3.93 -2.11 -9.66
N ALA A 381 3.45 -3.19 -9.07
CA ALA A 381 3.72 -4.55 -9.54
C ALA A 381 2.50 -5.44 -9.27
N GLN A 382 2.47 -6.60 -9.94
CA GLN A 382 1.47 -7.64 -9.65
C GLN A 382 1.46 -7.93 -8.16
N GLY A 383 0.29 -7.79 -7.53
CA GLY A 383 0.12 -8.05 -6.09
C GLY A 383 -0.84 -9.15 -5.77
N SER A 384 -1.36 -9.84 -6.77
CA SER A 384 -2.34 -10.93 -6.62
C SER A 384 -1.74 -12.21 -7.17
N PHE A 385 -1.68 -13.24 -6.33
CA PHE A 385 -1.03 -14.52 -6.62
C PHE A 385 -1.86 -15.66 -6.06
N PHE A 386 -1.93 -16.76 -6.79
CA PHE A 386 -2.44 -18.03 -6.29
C PHE A 386 -1.27 -18.97 -6.06
N PHE A 387 -1.23 -19.55 -4.86
CA PHE A 387 -0.16 -20.43 -4.41
C PHE A 387 -0.67 -21.87 -4.47
N ASP A 388 -0.49 -22.52 -5.62
CA ASP A 388 -0.99 -23.89 -5.89
C ASP A 388 -0.68 -24.87 -4.74
N ASP A 389 0.54 -24.82 -4.21
CA ASP A 389 1.01 -25.76 -3.18
C ASP A 389 0.39 -25.52 -1.80
N LEU A 390 -0.20 -24.36 -1.58
CA LEU A 390 -0.96 -23.99 -0.39
C LEU A 390 -2.47 -23.95 -0.64
N SER A 391 -2.90 -24.01 -1.90
CA SER A 391 -4.29 -23.81 -2.33
C SER A 391 -4.90 -22.51 -1.79
N ILE A 392 -4.09 -21.44 -1.77
CA ILE A 392 -4.47 -20.14 -1.20
C ILE A 392 -4.26 -19.04 -2.23
N TYR A 393 -5.21 -18.12 -2.31
CA TYR A 393 -5.07 -16.85 -2.99
C TYR A 393 -4.56 -15.79 -2.01
N GLY A 394 -3.57 -14.99 -2.44
CA GLY A 394 -3.04 -13.88 -1.68
C GLY A 394 -3.04 -12.62 -2.52
N SER A 395 -3.52 -11.51 -1.94
CA SER A 395 -3.46 -10.21 -2.60
C SER A 395 -2.99 -9.09 -1.68
N GLY A 396 -2.21 -8.15 -2.21
CA GLY A 396 -1.88 -6.91 -1.51
C GLY A 396 -0.62 -6.23 -2.00
N THR A 397 -0.42 -4.98 -1.53
CA THR A 397 0.81 -4.22 -1.80
C THR A 397 2.06 -4.90 -1.24
N SER A 398 1.91 -5.70 -0.19
CA SER A 398 2.98 -6.51 0.41
C SER A 398 3.56 -7.54 -0.56
N LEU A 399 2.68 -8.25 -1.29
CA LEU A 399 3.10 -9.20 -2.32
C LEU A 399 3.68 -8.49 -3.55
N SER A 400 3.13 -7.33 -3.93
CA SER A 400 3.73 -6.47 -4.97
C SER A 400 5.14 -6.00 -4.59
N ALA A 401 5.35 -5.58 -3.34
CA ALA A 401 6.64 -5.18 -2.84
C ALA A 401 7.63 -6.36 -2.86
N ALA A 402 7.20 -7.56 -2.45
CA ALA A 402 8.00 -8.76 -2.51
C ALA A 402 8.41 -9.15 -3.95
N TYR A 403 7.50 -8.99 -4.92
CA TYR A 403 7.80 -9.15 -6.34
C TYR A 403 8.92 -8.20 -6.78
N VAL A 404 8.79 -6.91 -6.45
CA VAL A 404 9.81 -5.89 -6.75
C VAL A 404 11.14 -6.20 -6.06
N VAL A 405 11.13 -6.66 -4.81
CA VAL A 405 12.34 -7.09 -4.09
C VAL A 405 13.04 -8.23 -4.83
N GLY A 406 12.29 -9.23 -5.29
CA GLY A 406 12.85 -10.34 -6.08
C GLY A 406 13.47 -9.85 -7.39
N VAL A 407 12.84 -8.91 -8.08
CA VAL A 407 13.39 -8.29 -9.31
C VAL A 407 14.67 -7.50 -9.03
N ILE A 408 14.72 -6.73 -7.94
CA ILE A 408 15.93 -6.00 -7.51
C ILE A 408 17.05 -6.98 -7.15
N ALA A 409 16.73 -8.08 -6.47
CA ALA A 409 17.71 -9.11 -6.13
C ALA A 409 18.29 -9.77 -7.38
N ALA A 410 17.46 -10.09 -8.38
CA ALA A 410 17.93 -10.61 -9.67
C ALA A 410 18.85 -9.60 -10.40
N TYR A 411 18.50 -8.32 -10.38
CA TYR A 411 19.35 -7.25 -10.94
C TYR A 411 20.69 -7.14 -10.21
N ALA A 412 20.69 -7.14 -8.88
CA ALA A 412 21.90 -7.07 -8.07
C ALA A 412 22.82 -8.30 -8.32
N SER A 413 22.25 -9.51 -8.42
CA SER A 413 22.99 -10.71 -8.80
C SER A 413 23.62 -10.58 -10.20
N TYR A 414 22.88 -10.04 -11.17
CA TYR A 414 23.37 -9.78 -12.53
C TYR A 414 24.55 -8.80 -12.54
N GLU A 415 24.42 -7.66 -11.86
CA GLU A 415 25.48 -6.64 -11.77
C GLU A 415 26.74 -7.16 -11.05
N ASN A 416 26.58 -7.94 -9.98
CA ASN A 416 27.71 -8.53 -9.26
C ASN A 416 28.48 -9.53 -10.11
N ASN A 417 27.78 -10.36 -10.90
CA ASN A 417 28.42 -11.28 -11.84
C ASN A 417 29.21 -10.56 -12.93
N ASN A 418 28.66 -9.46 -13.48
CA ASN A 418 29.33 -8.67 -14.50
C ASN A 418 30.55 -7.91 -13.94
N SER A 419 30.43 -7.41 -12.71
CA SER A 419 31.52 -6.67 -12.03
C SER A 419 32.71 -7.57 -11.71
N ASN A 420 32.50 -8.84 -11.34
CA ASN A 420 33.57 -9.80 -11.06
C ASN A 420 34.48 -10.10 -12.27
N ASN A 421 34.00 -9.86 -13.49
CA ASN A 421 34.83 -9.96 -14.70
C ASN A 421 35.74 -8.73 -14.91
N ASN A 422 35.45 -7.62 -14.23
CA ASN A 422 36.21 -6.36 -14.28
C ASN A 422 36.90 -6.12 -12.93
N SER A 423 38.14 -6.61 -12.80
CA SER A 423 38.90 -6.82 -11.56
C SER A 423 39.24 -5.61 -10.66
N ASN A 424 38.51 -4.48 -10.73
CA ASN A 424 38.97 -3.21 -10.17
C ASN A 424 38.01 -2.42 -9.25
N ASN A 425 36.83 -2.88 -8.83
CA ASN A 425 36.01 -2.10 -7.87
C ASN A 425 35.29 -2.94 -6.80
N ASN A 426 35.76 -2.80 -5.54
CA ASN A 426 35.29 -3.49 -4.33
C ASN A 426 34.11 -2.80 -3.60
N SER A 427 33.12 -2.24 -4.31
CA SER A 427 31.90 -1.75 -3.65
C SER A 427 30.75 -2.71 -3.92
N LEU A 428 30.44 -3.58 -2.95
CA LEU A 428 29.33 -4.54 -2.98
C LEU A 428 27.94 -3.91 -3.23
N LEU A 429 27.85 -2.57 -3.27
CA LEU A 429 26.61 -1.80 -3.39
C LEU A 429 26.60 -0.83 -4.58
N SER A 430 27.54 -0.90 -5.53
CA SER A 430 27.51 0.01 -6.70
C SER A 430 26.21 -0.08 -7.51
N TRP A 431 25.64 -1.29 -7.61
CA TRP A 431 24.34 -1.56 -8.27
C TRP A 431 23.17 -0.81 -7.62
N SER A 432 23.29 -0.44 -6.35
CA SER A 432 22.23 0.27 -5.61
C SER A 432 22.20 1.77 -5.90
N ASN A 433 23.25 2.31 -6.52
CA ASN A 433 23.29 3.71 -6.91
C ASN A 433 22.20 3.99 -7.95
N ASN A 434 21.44 5.07 -7.76
CA ASN A 434 20.31 5.45 -8.62
C ASN A 434 19.19 4.40 -8.73
N LEU A 435 19.11 3.40 -7.84
CA LEU A 435 18.12 2.33 -7.92
C LEU A 435 16.67 2.84 -8.01
N ILE A 436 16.32 3.86 -7.22
CA ILE A 436 14.99 4.50 -7.24
C ILE A 436 14.69 5.10 -8.62
N ASN A 437 15.66 5.78 -9.22
CA ASN A 437 15.49 6.35 -10.56
C ASN A 437 15.35 5.24 -11.60
N ARG A 438 16.18 4.20 -11.49
CA ARG A 438 16.19 3.07 -12.42
C ARG A 438 14.87 2.31 -12.40
N ILE A 439 14.33 2.06 -11.21
CA ILE A 439 13.07 1.34 -11.03
C ILE A 439 11.86 2.18 -11.43
N THR A 440 11.82 3.45 -11.02
CA THR A 440 10.71 4.34 -11.39
C THR A 440 10.63 4.51 -12.91
N THR A 441 11.77 4.60 -13.59
CA THR A 441 11.82 4.81 -15.05
C THR A 441 11.66 3.54 -15.88
N SER A 442 11.63 2.35 -15.27
CA SER A 442 11.40 1.09 -15.99
C SER A 442 9.92 0.72 -16.11
N GLY A 443 9.03 1.45 -15.44
CA GLY A 443 7.61 1.13 -15.44
C GLY A 443 6.93 1.26 -16.82
N THR A 444 5.96 0.39 -17.06
CA THR A 444 5.04 0.45 -18.20
C THR A 444 3.70 0.97 -17.71
N GLN A 445 3.27 2.10 -18.26
CA GLN A 445 2.05 2.77 -17.82
C GLN A 445 0.83 1.96 -18.23
N ILE A 446 -0.17 1.92 -17.35
CA ILE A 446 -1.47 1.30 -17.63
C ILE A 446 -2.55 2.36 -17.87
N ASN A 447 -3.54 1.96 -18.65
CA ASN A 447 -4.71 2.76 -18.98
C ASN A 447 -5.52 3.09 -17.73
N PHE A 448 -6.05 4.31 -17.68
CA PHE A 448 -7.00 4.72 -16.67
C PHE A 448 -8.23 3.84 -16.77
N ARG A 449 -8.55 3.21 -15.66
CA ARG A 449 -9.77 2.44 -15.48
C ARG A 449 -10.58 3.11 -14.39
N ASN A 450 -11.81 3.49 -14.70
CA ASN A 450 -12.79 3.69 -13.65
C ASN A 450 -13.47 2.34 -13.38
N LEU A 451 -14.49 2.36 -12.54
CA LEU A 451 -15.36 1.22 -12.35
C LEU A 451 -15.85 0.62 -13.69
N ILE A 452 -16.54 1.38 -14.51
CA ILE A 452 -17.36 0.83 -15.59
C ILE A 452 -16.57 0.57 -16.88
N GLU A 453 -15.48 1.31 -17.10
CA GLU A 453 -14.77 1.31 -18.37
C GLU A 453 -13.27 1.51 -18.23
N THR A 454 -12.53 0.91 -19.17
CA THR A 454 -11.13 1.23 -19.42
C THR A 454 -11.07 2.32 -20.48
N PHE A 455 -10.41 3.41 -20.15
CA PHE A 455 -10.20 4.54 -21.04
C PHE A 455 -8.90 4.39 -21.82
N SER A 456 -8.76 5.13 -22.91
CA SER A 456 -7.51 5.16 -23.69
C SER A 456 -6.39 5.97 -23.01
N GLU A 457 -6.78 6.83 -22.09
CA GLU A 457 -5.94 7.71 -21.31
C GLU A 457 -5.18 6.93 -20.25
N ILE A 458 -4.05 7.46 -19.78
CA ILE A 458 -3.20 6.78 -18.80
C ILE A 458 -3.57 7.18 -17.37
N HIS A 459 -3.47 6.24 -16.43
CA HIS A 459 -3.62 6.53 -14.99
C HIS A 459 -2.64 7.62 -14.53
N ASN A 460 -3.08 8.46 -13.60
CA ASN A 460 -2.22 9.49 -13.02
C ASN A 460 -0.98 8.88 -12.31
N PRO A 461 0.21 9.50 -12.42
CA PRO A 461 1.41 9.05 -11.73
C PRO A 461 1.28 8.86 -10.22
N VAL A 462 0.43 9.61 -9.53
CA VAL A 462 0.28 9.45 -8.07
C VAL A 462 -0.45 8.15 -7.68
N VAL A 463 -1.03 7.45 -8.66
CA VAL A 463 -1.69 6.15 -8.49
C VAL A 463 -0.71 5.02 -8.81
N GLN A 464 0.00 5.12 -9.94
CA GLN A 464 0.80 4.01 -10.48
C GLN A 464 2.33 4.23 -10.40
N GLY A 465 2.79 5.39 -9.94
CA GLY A 465 4.19 5.79 -10.00
C GLY A 465 4.71 5.76 -11.44
N GLY A 466 5.82 5.05 -11.64
CA GLY A 466 6.36 4.74 -12.98
C GLY A 466 5.47 3.83 -13.84
N GLY A 467 4.43 3.20 -13.29
CA GLY A 467 3.65 2.14 -13.93
C GLY A 467 4.04 0.76 -13.43
N ILE A 468 3.64 -0.29 -14.15
CA ILE A 468 3.98 -1.67 -13.81
C ILE A 468 5.44 -1.93 -14.13
N ILE A 469 6.19 -2.44 -13.15
CA ILE A 469 7.61 -2.76 -13.33
C ILE A 469 7.82 -3.64 -14.57
N ASN A 470 8.63 -3.17 -15.52
CA ASN A 470 9.09 -3.99 -16.63
C ASN A 470 10.48 -4.54 -16.28
N VAL A 471 10.53 -5.82 -15.94
CA VAL A 471 11.74 -6.52 -15.48
C VAL A 471 12.86 -6.47 -16.53
N GLU A 472 12.52 -6.70 -17.79
CA GLU A 472 13.49 -6.67 -18.89
C GLU A 472 14.12 -5.28 -19.03
N LYS A 473 13.30 -4.23 -19.11
CA LYS A 473 13.80 -2.84 -19.17
C LYS A 473 14.61 -2.48 -17.93
N PHE A 474 14.18 -2.94 -16.75
CA PHE A 474 14.89 -2.66 -15.50
C PHE A 474 16.27 -3.31 -15.45
N ILE A 475 16.41 -4.55 -15.91
CA ILE A 475 17.68 -5.28 -15.86
C ILE A 475 18.58 -4.89 -17.04
N LEU A 476 18.05 -4.92 -18.26
CA LEU A 476 18.86 -4.84 -19.49
C LEU A 476 19.20 -3.43 -19.98
N LYS A 477 18.51 -2.38 -19.50
CA LYS A 477 18.81 -1.03 -20.00
C LYS A 477 20.24 -0.61 -19.61
N ASP A 478 21.00 -0.19 -20.60
CA ASP A 478 22.38 0.29 -20.50
C ASP A 478 22.44 1.83 -20.54
N PHE A 479 21.39 2.48 -20.05
CA PHE A 479 21.34 3.91 -19.79
C PHE A 479 20.54 4.19 -18.52
N ASP A 480 20.89 5.29 -17.86
CA ASP A 480 20.18 5.76 -16.68
C ASP A 480 19.60 7.16 -16.91
N ILE A 481 18.52 7.46 -16.19
CA ILE A 481 17.85 8.74 -16.21
C ILE A 481 17.80 9.28 -14.79
N SER A 482 18.15 10.55 -14.58
CA SER A 482 18.08 11.18 -13.25
C SER A 482 17.70 12.67 -13.31
N PRO A 483 16.79 13.16 -12.43
CA PRO A 483 15.99 12.38 -11.49
C PRO A 483 14.98 11.49 -12.22
N GLY A 484 14.53 10.42 -11.56
CA GLY A 484 13.60 9.44 -12.13
C GLY A 484 12.13 9.86 -12.09
N TYR A 485 11.81 10.98 -11.43
CA TYR A 485 10.47 11.57 -11.38
C TYR A 485 10.55 13.07 -11.07
N PHE A 486 9.44 13.79 -11.24
CA PHE A 486 9.31 15.20 -10.86
C PHE A 486 8.03 15.45 -10.07
N SER A 487 8.18 15.90 -8.83
CA SER A 487 7.09 16.49 -8.05
C SER A 487 7.11 18.00 -8.24
N LEU A 488 6.13 18.54 -8.98
CA LEU A 488 6.08 19.97 -9.33
C LEU A 488 5.55 20.84 -8.17
N GLY A 489 5.01 20.21 -7.12
CA GLY A 489 4.41 20.87 -5.98
C GLY A 489 3.12 21.62 -6.33
N GLU A 490 2.89 22.73 -5.64
CA GLU A 490 1.80 23.66 -5.89
C GLU A 490 2.19 24.64 -6.99
N THR A 491 1.66 24.47 -8.21
CA THR A 491 1.94 25.42 -9.29
C THR A 491 0.76 25.58 -10.24
N ASN A 492 0.45 26.85 -10.50
CA ASN A 492 -0.51 27.28 -11.52
C ASN A 492 0.18 27.85 -12.77
N SER A 493 1.51 27.73 -12.84
CA SER A 493 2.34 28.33 -13.89
C SER A 493 3.25 27.30 -14.56
N THR A 494 3.77 27.64 -15.73
CA THR A 494 4.71 26.76 -16.46
C THR A 494 5.99 26.55 -15.65
N THR A 495 6.30 25.29 -15.35
CA THR A 495 7.52 24.88 -14.64
C THR A 495 8.55 24.33 -15.61
N SER A 496 9.80 24.77 -15.48
CA SER A 496 10.94 24.23 -16.22
C SER A 496 11.65 23.17 -15.40
N ILE A 497 11.74 21.95 -15.94
CA ILE A 497 12.43 20.82 -15.31
C ILE A 497 13.62 20.38 -16.17
N THR A 498 14.62 19.75 -15.55
CA THR A 498 15.80 19.22 -16.24
C THR A 498 16.15 17.85 -15.70
N PHE A 499 16.37 16.90 -16.60
CA PHE A 499 16.90 15.57 -16.29
C PHE A 499 18.13 15.27 -17.13
N THR A 500 18.91 14.28 -16.67
CA THR A 500 20.12 13.80 -17.32
C THR A 500 19.85 12.41 -17.85
N ILE A 501 20.24 12.15 -19.11
CA ILE A 501 20.37 10.81 -19.67
C ILE A 501 21.85 10.45 -19.65
N ASN A 502 22.21 9.38 -18.94
CA ASN A 502 23.56 8.82 -18.92
C ASN A 502 23.61 7.56 -19.78
N ASN A 503 24.47 7.54 -20.80
CA ASN A 503 24.71 6.36 -21.60
C ASN A 503 25.80 5.51 -20.94
N ASN A 504 25.43 4.35 -20.38
CA ASN A 504 26.36 3.46 -19.69
C ASN A 504 27.14 2.57 -20.68
N ASN A 505 26.80 2.59 -21.97
CA ASN A 505 27.56 1.90 -22.99
C ASN A 505 28.83 2.70 -23.34
N GLU A 506 30.00 2.18 -22.98
CA GLU A 506 31.29 2.84 -23.23
C GLU A 506 31.74 2.80 -24.70
N ASN A 507 31.08 1.99 -25.54
CA ASN A 507 31.53 1.71 -26.90
C ASN A 507 30.58 2.21 -28.00
N GLN A 508 29.34 2.59 -27.65
CA GLN A 508 28.31 2.95 -28.62
C GLN A 508 27.57 4.23 -28.23
N ASP A 509 27.55 5.19 -29.16
CA ASP A 509 26.69 6.37 -29.06
C ASP A 509 25.21 5.98 -29.18
N LYS A 510 24.35 6.59 -28.37
CA LYS A 510 22.90 6.36 -28.37
C LYS A 510 22.13 7.59 -28.81
N ARG A 511 21.08 7.36 -29.59
CA ARG A 511 20.14 8.39 -30.00
C ARG A 511 18.83 8.16 -29.29
N PHE A 512 18.36 9.17 -28.58
CA PHE A 512 17.11 9.11 -27.84
C PHE A 512 16.06 10.00 -28.51
N TYR A 513 14.84 9.49 -28.59
CA TYR A 513 13.63 10.27 -28.89
C TYR A 513 12.88 10.57 -27.60
N ILE A 514 12.42 11.82 -27.45
CA ILE A 514 11.76 12.30 -26.24
C ILE A 514 10.37 12.80 -26.61
N SER A 515 9.35 12.28 -25.92
CA SER A 515 7.93 12.60 -26.11
C SER A 515 7.21 12.77 -24.76
N GLY A 516 5.99 13.28 -24.80
CA GLY A 516 5.07 13.28 -23.67
C GLY A 516 4.04 12.17 -23.82
N LEU A 517 3.58 11.64 -22.69
CA LEU A 517 2.43 10.76 -22.58
C LEU A 517 1.49 11.35 -21.52
N ASP A 518 0.30 11.71 -21.96
CA ASP A 518 -0.69 12.41 -21.14
C ASP A 518 -1.36 11.42 -20.18
N SER A 519 -1.59 11.86 -18.93
CA SER A 519 -2.34 11.08 -17.94
C SER A 519 -3.49 11.90 -17.39
N ILE A 520 -4.60 11.23 -17.07
CA ILE A 520 -5.79 11.89 -16.55
C ILE A 520 -5.49 12.78 -15.34
N THR A 521 -6.22 13.90 -15.24
CA THR A 521 -6.29 14.63 -13.97
C THR A 521 -7.23 13.87 -13.05
N ILE A 522 -6.81 13.63 -11.81
CA ILE A 522 -7.65 13.01 -10.80
C ILE A 522 -8.06 14.04 -9.74
N TYR A 523 -9.15 13.76 -9.03
CA TYR A 523 -9.60 14.56 -7.89
C TYR A 523 -9.40 13.79 -6.60
N SER A 524 -9.03 14.48 -5.53
CA SER A 524 -8.88 13.88 -4.22
C SER A 524 -10.18 13.84 -3.41
N GLN A 525 -11.21 14.61 -3.81
CA GLN A 525 -12.51 14.68 -3.11
C GLN A 525 -13.71 14.68 -4.06
N ASP A 526 -14.87 14.27 -3.55
CA ASP A 526 -16.13 14.19 -4.29
C ASP A 526 -16.68 15.55 -4.76
N GLU A 527 -17.47 15.53 -5.84
CA GLU A 527 -18.26 16.67 -6.34
C GLU A 527 -19.48 16.93 -5.46
N ASN A 528 -20.13 15.86 -4.96
CA ASN A 528 -21.31 15.94 -4.10
C ASN A 528 -20.92 15.99 -2.63
N ILE A 529 -20.20 17.04 -2.25
CA ILE A 529 -19.97 17.37 -0.85
C ILE A 529 -21.32 17.80 -0.26
N ASP A 530 -22.16 16.83 0.10
CA ASP A 530 -23.14 17.07 1.14
C ASP A 530 -22.35 17.18 2.44
N ALA A 531 -22.73 18.12 3.29
CA ALA A 531 -21.92 18.60 4.40
C ALA A 531 -21.69 17.56 5.53
N ASN A 532 -21.90 16.27 5.27
CA ASN A 532 -21.77 15.17 6.22
C ASN A 532 -21.01 13.95 5.68
N ASP A 533 -20.63 13.91 4.39
CA ASP A 533 -20.04 12.72 3.74
C ASP A 533 -18.69 13.06 3.04
N TYR A 534 -17.82 13.74 3.79
CA TYR A 534 -16.58 14.37 3.32
C TYR A 534 -15.43 13.39 3.11
N ASN A 535 -15.67 12.39 2.28
CA ASN A 535 -14.75 11.28 2.09
C ASN A 535 -13.78 11.65 0.98
N MET A 536 -12.48 11.69 1.30
CA MET A 536 -11.45 11.65 0.25
C MET A 536 -11.66 10.39 -0.59
N TYR A 537 -11.60 10.50 -1.92
CA TYR A 537 -11.94 9.40 -2.82
C TYR A 537 -11.11 8.15 -2.50
N SER A 538 -11.79 7.10 -2.01
CA SER A 538 -11.31 5.74 -2.18
C SER A 538 -11.35 5.38 -3.66
N TYR A 539 -10.62 4.35 -4.07
CA TYR A 539 -10.82 3.81 -5.42
C TYR A 539 -12.28 3.35 -5.58
N PRO A 540 -12.94 3.59 -6.73
CA PRO A 540 -12.44 4.26 -7.94
C PRO A 540 -12.15 5.74 -7.77
N ILE A 541 -11.12 6.21 -8.45
CA ILE A 541 -10.87 7.64 -8.51
C ILE A 541 -11.59 8.25 -9.71
N TYR A 542 -12.25 9.38 -9.49
CA TYR A 542 -12.80 10.18 -10.58
C TYR A 542 -11.68 10.91 -11.31
N GLY A 543 -11.69 10.73 -12.63
CA GLY A 543 -10.74 11.35 -13.54
C GLY A 543 -11.43 12.22 -14.58
N ASN A 544 -10.73 13.25 -15.03
CA ASN A 544 -11.11 14.04 -16.19
C ASN A 544 -9.99 13.98 -17.24
N SER A 545 -10.35 13.96 -18.52
CA SER A 545 -9.44 14.02 -19.67
C SER A 545 -8.86 15.42 -19.90
N THR A 546 -8.42 16.06 -18.81
CA THR A 546 -7.64 17.29 -18.80
C THR A 546 -6.18 16.95 -18.50
N PHE A 547 -5.25 17.48 -19.31
CA PHE A 547 -3.84 17.12 -19.26
C PHE A 547 -2.96 18.35 -19.15
N ALA A 548 -1.77 18.16 -18.56
CA ALA A 548 -0.72 19.18 -18.62
C ALA A 548 -0.09 19.19 -20.02
N ASN A 549 0.34 20.36 -20.48
CA ASN A 549 0.98 20.51 -21.77
C ASN A 549 2.50 20.46 -21.63
N LEU A 550 3.16 19.50 -22.29
CA LEU A 550 4.61 19.40 -22.35
C LEU A 550 5.17 20.11 -23.58
N LYS A 551 6.19 20.94 -23.36
CA LYS A 551 7.03 21.49 -24.43
C LYS A 551 8.46 21.01 -24.25
N ILE A 552 8.86 20.12 -25.16
CA ILE A 552 10.21 19.53 -25.21
C ILE A 552 11.06 20.37 -26.16
N GLU A 553 12.16 20.94 -25.66
CA GLU A 553 13.01 21.82 -26.48
C GLU A 553 13.67 21.08 -27.65
N LYS A 554 14.10 19.85 -27.41
CA LYS A 554 14.73 18.95 -28.40
C LYS A 554 14.20 17.54 -28.21
N SER A 555 13.34 17.11 -29.11
CA SER A 555 12.76 15.76 -29.10
C SER A 555 13.73 14.68 -29.55
N THR A 556 14.92 15.01 -30.04
CA THR A 556 15.95 14.02 -30.38
C THR A 556 17.31 14.49 -29.92
N ILE A 557 18.02 13.63 -29.20
CA ILE A 557 19.36 13.91 -28.71
C ILE A 557 20.31 12.75 -29.01
N LEU A 558 21.58 13.08 -29.21
CA LEU A 558 22.68 12.11 -29.29
C LEU A 558 23.47 12.19 -27.98
N VAL A 559 23.59 11.06 -27.31
CA VAL A 559 24.43 10.89 -26.11
C VAL A 559 25.58 10.00 -26.48
N LYS A 560 26.80 10.53 -26.38
CA LYS A 560 28.00 9.77 -26.73
C LYS A 560 28.20 8.59 -25.78
N ALA A 561 28.95 7.60 -26.24
CA ALA A 561 29.36 6.47 -25.43
C ALA A 561 29.99 6.91 -24.09
N GLY A 562 29.54 6.33 -22.98
CA GLY A 562 30.01 6.65 -21.62
C GLY A 562 29.74 8.09 -21.13
N MET A 563 28.90 8.85 -21.84
CA MET A 563 28.67 10.27 -21.56
C MET A 563 27.24 10.54 -21.10
N SER A 564 27.03 11.71 -20.51
CA SER A 564 25.73 12.21 -20.07
C SER A 564 25.25 13.42 -20.89
N LYS A 565 23.93 13.61 -20.96
CA LYS A 565 23.32 14.80 -21.56
C LYS A 565 22.12 15.29 -20.77
N ASN A 566 22.08 16.60 -20.50
CA ASN A 566 20.93 17.25 -19.88
C ASN A 566 19.86 17.57 -20.93
N VAL A 567 18.61 17.35 -20.56
CA VAL A 567 17.41 17.65 -21.32
C VAL A 567 16.51 18.54 -20.48
N THR A 568 15.98 19.60 -21.08
CA THR A 568 15.05 20.52 -20.44
C THR A 568 13.66 20.39 -21.07
N VAL A 569 12.65 20.32 -20.22
CA VAL A 569 11.24 20.23 -20.59
C VAL A 569 10.46 21.29 -19.82
N LEU A 570 9.51 21.93 -20.48
CA LEU A 570 8.58 22.87 -19.87
C LEU A 570 7.23 22.17 -19.70
N ILE A 571 6.67 22.20 -18.49
CA ILE A 571 5.37 21.61 -18.17
C ILE A 571 4.42 22.73 -17.80
N THR A 572 3.30 22.83 -18.49
CA THR A 572 2.25 23.82 -18.19
C THR A 572 1.04 23.08 -17.61
N PRO A 573 0.56 23.43 -16.40
CA PRO A 573 -0.66 22.84 -15.83
C PRO A 573 -1.86 22.98 -16.77
N PRO A 574 -2.89 22.11 -16.65
CA PRO A 574 -4.13 22.27 -17.42
C PRO A 574 -4.74 23.66 -17.19
N ASN A 575 -5.21 24.32 -18.27
CA ASN A 575 -5.72 25.69 -18.21
C ASN A 575 -6.92 25.80 -17.25
N ASN A 576 -6.80 26.60 -16.17
CA ASN A 576 -7.79 27.25 -15.27
C ASN A 576 -9.22 26.67 -15.06
N ASN A 577 -9.54 25.48 -15.53
CA ASN A 577 -10.86 24.87 -15.45
C ASN A 577 -11.18 24.41 -14.03
N PHE A 578 -10.17 24.35 -13.17
CA PHE A 578 -10.30 23.90 -11.80
C PHE A 578 -10.82 24.97 -10.83
N LYS A 579 -11.05 26.22 -11.24
CA LYS A 579 -11.47 27.30 -10.31
C LYS A 579 -12.73 26.98 -9.50
N ASN A 580 -13.64 26.19 -10.07
CA ASN A 580 -14.87 25.76 -9.39
C ASN A 580 -14.71 24.38 -8.71
N GLU A 581 -13.53 23.77 -8.80
CA GLU A 581 -13.21 22.42 -8.34
C GLU A 581 -11.98 22.43 -7.42
N GLU A 582 -11.48 23.59 -6.99
CA GLU A 582 -10.27 23.71 -6.16
C GLU A 582 -10.41 22.95 -4.84
N PHE A 583 -11.64 22.92 -4.29
CA PHE A 583 -11.96 22.16 -3.10
C PHE A 583 -11.71 20.65 -3.27
N ARG A 584 -11.80 20.13 -4.51
CA ARG A 584 -11.56 18.71 -4.83
C ARG A 584 -10.09 18.36 -4.99
N ILE A 585 -9.19 19.32 -4.88
CA ILE A 585 -7.73 19.19 -5.03
C ILE A 585 -7.37 18.44 -6.33
N PRO A 586 -7.55 19.04 -7.51
CA PRO A 586 -7.20 18.42 -8.77
C PRO A 586 -5.70 18.18 -8.87
N ILE A 587 -5.33 16.93 -9.14
CA ILE A 587 -3.96 16.45 -9.29
C ILE A 587 -3.72 16.11 -10.75
N TYR A 588 -2.95 16.95 -11.44
CA TYR A 588 -2.59 16.73 -12.83
C TYR A 588 -1.24 16.01 -12.90
N GLY A 589 -0.98 15.30 -14.00
CA GLY A 589 0.30 14.64 -14.20
C GLY A 589 0.49 14.14 -15.62
N GLY A 590 1.57 13.41 -15.81
CA GLY A 590 1.86 12.67 -17.03
C GLY A 590 3.24 12.04 -16.99
N TYR A 591 3.72 11.64 -18.16
CA TYR A 591 5.03 11.01 -18.32
C TYR A 591 5.84 11.67 -19.42
N ILE A 592 7.15 11.79 -19.20
CA ILE A 592 8.12 12.10 -20.25
C ILE A 592 8.69 10.77 -20.71
N GLN A 593 8.45 10.39 -21.95
CA GLN A 593 8.96 9.17 -22.53
C GLN A 593 10.32 9.41 -23.19
N ILE A 594 11.24 8.47 -22.97
CA ILE A 594 12.58 8.44 -23.53
C ILE A 594 12.75 7.09 -24.21
N GLU A 595 12.71 7.12 -25.54
CA GLU A 595 12.92 5.95 -26.38
C GLU A 595 14.37 5.91 -26.87
N ASP A 596 15.09 4.83 -26.53
CA ASP A 596 16.38 4.53 -27.15
C ASP A 596 16.14 3.94 -28.55
N LEU A 597 16.43 4.71 -29.59
CA LEU A 597 16.19 4.32 -30.98
C LEU A 597 17.09 3.17 -31.47
N SER A 598 18.04 2.70 -30.65
CA SER A 598 18.90 1.57 -31.00
C SER A 598 18.30 0.20 -30.64
N ASN A 599 17.47 0.14 -29.60
CA ASN A 599 16.84 -1.10 -29.11
C ASN A 599 15.32 -0.95 -28.85
N ASN A 600 14.75 0.22 -29.13
CA ASN A 600 13.36 0.59 -28.89
C ASN A 600 12.92 0.48 -27.42
N PHE A 601 13.85 0.52 -26.46
CA PHE A 601 13.50 0.60 -25.05
C PHE A 601 12.94 1.98 -24.71
N ILE A 602 11.68 2.00 -24.24
CA ILE A 602 10.99 3.20 -23.77
C ILE A 602 11.04 3.22 -22.23
N SER A 603 11.73 4.21 -21.68
CA SER A 603 11.69 4.58 -20.27
C SER A 603 10.77 5.80 -20.06
N SER A 604 10.12 5.89 -18.91
CA SER A 604 9.17 6.97 -18.63
C SER A 604 9.52 7.69 -17.33
N ILE A 605 9.57 9.02 -17.33
CA ILE A 605 9.74 9.84 -16.13
C ILE A 605 8.36 10.37 -15.72
N PRO A 606 7.73 9.86 -14.65
CA PRO A 606 6.50 10.43 -14.14
C PRO A 606 6.70 11.85 -13.62
N TYR A 607 5.70 12.70 -13.83
CA TYR A 607 5.61 14.01 -13.20
C TYR A 607 4.18 14.28 -12.74
N PHE A 608 4.02 15.06 -11.68
CA PHE A 608 2.70 15.52 -11.24
C PHE A 608 2.78 16.86 -10.53
N GLY A 609 1.64 17.54 -10.40
CA GLY A 609 1.49 18.73 -9.56
C GLY A 609 0.03 18.94 -9.18
N ILE A 610 -0.19 19.91 -8.30
CA ILE A 610 -1.52 20.39 -7.95
C ILE A 610 -1.62 21.88 -8.27
N THR A 611 -2.81 22.33 -8.67
CA THR A 611 -3.05 23.75 -8.98
C THR A 611 -3.54 24.56 -7.78
N VAL A 612 -3.79 23.88 -6.66
CA VAL A 612 -4.36 24.46 -5.44
C VAL A 612 -3.26 24.66 -4.41
N ALA A 613 -3.31 25.77 -3.68
CA ALA A 613 -2.43 26.00 -2.55
C ALA A 613 -2.98 25.27 -1.32
N MET A 614 -2.30 24.24 -0.82
CA MET A 614 -2.76 23.48 0.36
C MET A 614 -2.86 24.35 1.60
N HIS A 615 -2.06 25.42 1.69
CA HIS A 615 -2.16 26.43 2.76
C HIS A 615 -3.54 27.08 2.84
N SER A 616 -4.24 27.19 1.71
CA SER A 616 -5.57 27.81 1.61
C SER A 616 -6.74 26.84 1.77
N LEU A 617 -6.46 25.53 1.82
CA LEU A 617 -7.48 24.51 1.99
C LEU A 617 -7.91 24.43 3.44
N GLU A 618 -9.21 24.53 3.69
CA GLU A 618 -9.78 24.27 5.01
C GLU A 618 -9.53 22.80 5.39
N THR A 619 -8.70 22.57 6.42
CA THR A 619 -8.34 21.20 6.87
C THR A 619 -9.40 20.60 7.81
N GLN A 620 -10.30 21.43 8.33
CA GLN A 620 -11.37 21.10 9.28
C GLN A 620 -12.73 21.58 8.75
N THR A 621 -13.82 20.99 9.22
CA THR A 621 -15.09 21.71 9.27
C THR A 621 -15.45 22.08 10.70
N ASP A 622 -16.13 23.22 10.86
CA ASP A 622 -16.64 23.68 12.16
C ASP A 622 -17.61 22.67 12.83
N GLU A 623 -18.19 21.74 12.05
CA GLU A 623 -19.09 20.68 12.54
C GLU A 623 -18.35 19.47 13.14
N GLU A 624 -17.07 19.28 12.82
CA GLU A 624 -16.25 18.12 13.23
C GLU A 624 -15.47 18.37 14.52
N PHE A 625 -15.60 19.55 15.12
CA PHE A 625 -15.00 19.83 16.42
C PHE A 625 -16.10 19.91 17.48
N TYR A 626 -16.20 18.89 18.32
CA TYR A 626 -17.11 18.90 19.46
C TYR A 626 -16.52 18.21 20.69
N TRP A 627 -16.90 18.76 21.84
CA TRP A 627 -16.56 18.28 23.18
C TRP A 627 -17.72 17.43 23.68
N LYS A 628 -17.41 16.21 24.12
CA LYS A 628 -18.39 15.33 24.79
C LYS A 628 -17.84 14.93 26.15
N GLU A 629 -18.69 15.03 27.16
CA GLU A 629 -18.51 14.31 28.43
C GLU A 629 -19.21 12.96 28.28
N PHE A 630 -18.46 11.89 28.43
CA PHE A 630 -19.01 10.54 28.45
C PHE A 630 -19.05 10.05 29.89
N HIS A 631 -20.23 9.58 30.30
CA HIS A 631 -20.44 8.87 31.55
C HIS A 631 -20.43 7.36 31.28
N TYR A 632 -19.55 6.62 31.96
CA TYR A 632 -19.58 5.16 31.96
C TYR A 632 -20.61 4.67 33.00
N GLU A 633 -21.81 4.32 32.55
CA GLU A 633 -22.73 3.51 33.37
C GLU A 633 -22.27 2.04 33.34
N LEU A 634 -22.46 1.31 34.46
CA LEU A 634 -22.06 -0.11 34.62
C LEU A 634 -22.73 -1.10 33.63
N ASP A 635 -23.66 -0.62 32.79
CA ASP A 635 -24.48 -1.43 31.86
C ASP A 635 -24.15 -1.17 30.36
N ASP A 636 -22.96 -0.69 30.01
CA ASP A 636 -22.51 -0.40 28.63
C ASP A 636 -23.40 0.58 27.82
N LYS A 637 -24.12 1.47 28.52
CA LYS A 637 -24.93 2.51 27.89
C LYS A 637 -24.24 3.86 27.94
N TYR A 638 -24.01 4.44 26.77
CA TYR A 638 -23.47 5.79 26.60
C TYR A 638 -24.58 6.83 26.82
N CYS A 639 -24.48 7.63 27.86
CA CYS A 639 -25.30 8.83 28.03
C CYS A 639 -24.52 10.03 27.46
N GLU A 640 -24.93 10.55 26.30
CA GLU A 640 -24.36 11.77 25.74
C GLU A 640 -24.78 13.00 26.55
N MET A 641 -23.82 13.69 27.17
CA MET A 641 -24.08 14.98 27.83
C MET A 641 -23.35 16.09 27.09
N TRP A 642 -24.13 17.03 26.55
CA TRP A 642 -23.62 18.29 26.02
C TRP A 642 -23.23 19.18 27.20
N VAL A 643 -21.93 19.39 27.40
CA VAL A 643 -21.42 20.11 28.57
C VAL A 643 -21.70 21.60 28.44
N ASN A 644 -22.69 22.09 29.19
CA ASN A 644 -22.77 23.50 29.57
C ASN A 644 -22.15 23.65 30.98
N ALA A 645 -20.88 24.05 31.00
CA ALA A 645 -20.19 24.80 32.07
C ALA A 645 -19.63 24.10 33.33
N SER A 646 -19.83 22.80 33.60
CA SER A 646 -19.16 22.13 34.72
C SER A 646 -18.87 20.66 34.47
N ILE A 647 -17.60 20.25 34.53
CA ILE A 647 -17.18 18.85 34.41
C ILE A 647 -16.94 18.32 35.82
N ILE A 648 -17.67 17.27 36.22
CA ILE A 648 -17.38 16.53 37.46
C ILE A 648 -16.48 15.37 37.05
N ASN A 649 -15.16 15.57 37.14
CA ASN A 649 -14.19 14.53 36.87
C ASN A 649 -14.17 13.55 38.06
N ASP A 650 -15.11 12.61 38.10
CA ASP A 650 -15.03 11.39 38.90
C ASP A 650 -14.34 10.27 38.11
N THR A 651 -14.13 9.09 38.71
CA THR A 651 -13.41 7.97 38.07
C THR A 651 -14.00 7.49 36.74
N ASN A 652 -15.25 7.88 36.41
CA ASN A 652 -16.01 7.40 35.26
C ASN A 652 -16.31 8.50 34.22
N HIS A 653 -15.82 9.73 34.39
CA HIS A 653 -15.99 10.82 33.42
C HIS A 653 -14.65 11.19 32.80
N TYR A 654 -14.53 10.98 31.48
CA TYR A 654 -13.36 11.38 30.72
C TYR A 654 -13.72 12.52 29.77
N LEU A 655 -12.80 13.47 29.64
CA LEU A 655 -12.90 14.49 28.61
C LEU A 655 -12.52 13.84 27.28
N GLN A 656 -13.41 13.88 26.29
CA GLN A 656 -13.09 13.45 24.93
C GLN A 656 -13.02 14.66 24.00
N ILE A 657 -11.95 14.73 23.22
CA ILE A 657 -11.81 15.70 22.14
C ILE A 657 -11.95 14.94 20.84
N TYR A 658 -12.94 15.35 20.05
CA TYR A 658 -13.15 14.86 18.69
C TYR A 658 -12.73 15.94 17.70
N PHE A 659 -11.87 15.58 16.75
CA PHE A 659 -11.59 16.42 15.58
C PHE A 659 -11.28 15.55 14.36
N GLY A 660 -11.70 16.00 13.18
CA GLY A 660 -11.28 15.45 11.90
C GLY A 660 -10.19 16.33 11.28
N ASP A 661 -9.13 15.71 10.77
CA ASP A 661 -8.14 16.36 9.91
C ASP A 661 -8.18 15.73 8.51
N ARG A 662 -8.75 16.47 7.56
CA ARG A 662 -9.13 15.91 6.24
C ARG A 662 -7.96 15.67 5.32
N ILE A 663 -6.97 16.54 5.39
CA ILE A 663 -5.78 16.49 4.53
C ILE A 663 -4.53 16.16 5.33
N GLY A 664 -4.63 15.97 6.64
CA GLY A 664 -3.47 15.82 7.52
C GLY A 664 -2.84 17.16 7.84
N SER A 665 -1.93 17.17 8.81
CA SER A 665 -1.27 18.39 9.25
C SER A 665 0.19 18.15 9.62
N PRO A 666 1.08 19.10 9.31
CA PRO A 666 2.44 19.04 9.83
C PRO A 666 2.48 19.04 11.36
N MET A 667 1.47 19.61 12.03
CA MET A 667 1.43 19.63 13.48
C MET A 667 0.02 19.88 14.05
N VAL A 668 -0.39 19.08 15.02
CA VAL A 668 -1.58 19.29 15.84
C VAL A 668 -1.17 19.55 17.28
N ASP A 669 -1.72 20.57 17.92
CA ASP A 669 -1.45 20.92 19.32
C ASP A 669 -2.75 21.15 20.09
N ILE A 670 -2.88 20.55 21.26
CA ILE A 670 -4.04 20.71 22.14
C ILE A 670 -3.58 21.30 23.47
N LEU A 671 -4.02 22.54 23.73
CA LEU A 671 -3.62 23.32 24.88
C LEU A 671 -4.76 23.50 25.87
N VAL A 672 -4.44 23.52 27.16
CA VAL A 672 -5.29 24.06 28.21
C VAL A 672 -4.83 25.48 28.53
N VAL A 673 -5.78 26.41 28.56
CA VAL A 673 -5.52 27.82 28.89
C VAL A 673 -6.53 28.30 29.93
N ASN A 674 -6.20 29.35 30.68
CA ASN A 674 -7.14 29.98 31.61
C ASN A 674 -8.33 30.59 30.86
N LYS A 675 -9.48 30.73 31.53
CA LYS A 675 -10.69 31.34 30.93
C LYS A 675 -10.47 32.71 30.26
N ASP A 676 -9.53 33.50 30.79
CA ASP A 676 -9.25 34.85 30.31
C ASP A 676 -8.26 34.90 29.14
N TRP A 677 -7.80 33.75 28.64
CA TRP A 677 -6.92 33.67 27.48
C TRP A 677 -7.56 34.29 26.22
N THR A 678 -6.76 35.04 25.47
CA THR A 678 -7.12 35.73 24.21
C THR A 678 -6.09 35.50 23.11
N LYS A 679 -6.41 35.84 21.85
CA LYS A 679 -5.46 35.74 20.71
C LYS A 679 -4.13 36.48 20.97
N ASP A 680 -4.15 37.58 21.73
CA ASP A 680 -2.95 38.36 22.05
C ASP A 680 -1.99 37.63 23.01
N ASP A 681 -2.48 36.60 23.71
CA ASP A 681 -1.67 35.75 24.59
C ASP A 681 -0.91 34.66 23.82
N PHE A 682 -1.18 34.49 22.52
CA PHE A 682 -0.55 33.45 21.71
C PHE A 682 0.96 33.67 21.55
N ILE A 683 1.73 32.66 21.96
CA ILE A 683 3.16 32.53 21.69
C ILE A 683 3.46 31.08 21.33
N TYR A 684 4.34 30.87 20.35
CA TYR A 684 4.87 29.55 20.01
C TYR A 684 6.40 29.49 20.16
N PRO A 685 6.96 28.44 20.80
CA PRO A 685 6.24 27.43 21.58
C PRO A 685 5.63 28.04 22.87
N PRO A 686 4.45 27.58 23.30
CA PRO A 686 3.85 28.05 24.55
C PRO A 686 4.68 27.56 25.75
N ILE A 687 4.73 28.35 26.82
CA ILE A 687 5.50 28.07 28.05
C ILE A 687 4.52 27.96 29.23
N PRO A 688 4.42 26.80 29.90
CA PRO A 688 3.48 26.60 31.02
C PRO A 688 3.56 27.72 32.07
N GLY A 689 2.40 28.23 32.48
CA GLY A 689 2.26 29.32 33.45
C GLY A 689 2.54 30.73 32.92
N LYS A 690 2.74 30.91 31.60
CA LYS A 690 2.90 32.23 30.97
C LYS A 690 1.79 32.52 29.98
N ASN A 691 1.41 33.79 29.84
CA ASN A 691 0.38 34.27 28.90
C ASN A 691 -0.89 33.40 28.95
N ASN A 692 -1.40 33.18 30.16
CA ASN A 692 -2.61 32.39 30.40
C ASN A 692 -2.57 30.93 29.91
N PHE A 693 -1.44 30.42 29.41
CA PHE A 693 -1.28 29.01 29.06
C PHE A 693 -0.99 28.20 30.32
N VAL A 694 -1.76 27.14 30.52
CA VAL A 694 -1.64 26.24 31.68
C VAL A 694 -0.63 25.16 31.33
N GLU A 695 -1.02 24.21 30.48
CA GLU A 695 -0.19 23.12 29.96
C GLU A 695 -0.91 22.46 28.77
N ARG A 696 -0.24 21.56 28.06
CA ARG A 696 -0.86 20.67 27.08
C ARG A 696 -1.59 19.53 27.73
N ILE A 697 -2.63 19.05 27.06
CA ILE A 697 -3.28 17.82 27.47
C ILE A 697 -2.38 16.64 27.12
N LYS A 698 -2.39 15.58 27.94
CA LYS A 698 -1.74 14.31 27.59
C LYS A 698 -2.66 13.47 26.72
N GLY A 699 -2.18 13.08 25.54
CA GLY A 699 -2.89 12.11 24.69
C GLY A 699 -2.79 10.70 25.27
N THR A 700 -3.82 9.88 25.05
CA THR A 700 -3.89 8.53 25.64
C THR A 700 -3.84 7.43 24.60
N ARG A 701 -4.35 7.69 23.40
CA ARG A 701 -4.46 6.69 22.34
C ARG A 701 -3.27 6.68 21.38
N TYR A 702 -2.67 7.84 21.15
CA TYR A 702 -1.46 7.97 20.36
C TYR A 702 -0.23 8.07 21.28
N PRO A 703 0.85 7.31 21.02
CA PRO A 703 2.13 7.45 21.72
C PRO A 703 2.76 8.80 21.36
N GLY A 704 2.26 9.87 21.95
CA GLY A 704 2.68 11.22 21.61
C GLY A 704 2.11 12.20 22.60
N ASN A 705 3.01 12.86 23.31
CA ASN A 705 2.70 14.09 24.01
C ASN A 705 2.50 15.19 22.96
N TYR A 706 1.46 16.02 23.10
CA TYR A 706 1.28 17.15 22.18
C TYR A 706 2.50 18.10 22.27
N PRO A 707 2.86 18.81 21.18
CA PRO A 707 2.23 18.73 19.86
C PRO A 707 2.53 17.40 19.15
N LEU A 708 1.55 16.87 18.42
CA LEU A 708 1.73 15.77 17.49
C LEU A 708 2.29 16.32 16.18
N GLU A 709 3.40 15.77 15.69
CA GLU A 709 4.00 16.18 14.42
C GLU A 709 3.67 15.20 13.29
N TYR A 710 3.50 15.72 12.08
CA TYR A 710 3.24 14.95 10.85
C TYR A 710 2.02 14.04 11.00
N VAL A 711 0.94 14.64 11.48
CA VAL A 711 -0.34 14.02 11.70
C VAL A 711 -0.90 13.61 10.34
N PRO A 712 -1.17 12.32 10.11
CA PRO A 712 -1.78 11.85 8.87
C PRO A 712 -3.24 12.30 8.82
N ARG A 713 -3.88 12.25 7.64
CA ARG A 713 -5.31 12.51 7.56
C ARG A 713 -6.15 11.48 8.31
N THR A 714 -7.32 11.90 8.78
CA THR A 714 -8.35 11.04 9.35
C THR A 714 -8.92 10.11 8.28
N ASN A 715 -8.97 8.81 8.56
CA ASN A 715 -9.74 7.87 7.76
C ASN A 715 -11.11 7.63 8.41
N ILE A 716 -12.13 8.22 7.82
CA ILE A 716 -13.54 8.08 8.23
C ILE A 716 -14.06 6.63 8.16
N SER A 717 -13.40 5.72 7.45
CA SER A 717 -13.78 4.31 7.43
C SER A 717 -13.60 3.61 8.79
N LEU A 718 -12.87 4.25 9.71
CA LEU A 718 -12.75 3.82 11.09
C LEU A 718 -13.23 4.97 11.99
N PRO A 719 -14.52 4.97 12.38
CA PRO A 719 -15.18 6.11 13.04
C PRO A 719 -14.52 6.59 14.35
N ASN A 720 -13.61 5.79 14.90
CA ASN A 720 -12.96 6.07 16.18
C ASN A 720 -11.51 6.59 16.04
N GLN A 721 -11.00 6.92 14.84
CA GLN A 721 -9.55 7.09 14.67
C GLN A 721 -8.92 8.27 15.41
N TRP A 722 -9.64 9.37 15.62
CA TRP A 722 -9.11 10.57 16.29
C TRP A 722 -9.87 10.89 17.56
N ASP A 723 -10.50 9.88 18.16
CA ASP A 723 -10.95 9.96 19.54
C ASP A 723 -9.72 9.91 20.44
N ASP A 724 -9.29 11.08 20.93
CA ASP A 724 -8.35 11.14 22.04
C ASP A 724 -9.12 11.23 23.35
N TRP A 725 -8.86 10.27 24.21
CA TRP A 725 -9.46 10.19 25.53
C TRP A 725 -8.54 10.95 26.46
N HIS A 726 -9.08 11.77 27.36
CA HIS A 726 -8.26 12.48 28.32
C HIS A 726 -8.68 12.11 29.73
N TYR A 727 -7.76 11.44 30.43
CA TYR A 727 -7.89 11.08 31.85
C TYR A 727 -7.69 12.30 32.78
N GLY A 728 -7.87 13.53 32.28
CA GLY A 728 -7.57 14.77 33.02
C GLY A 728 -6.09 15.01 33.30
N LEU A 729 -5.19 14.23 32.69
CA LEU A 729 -3.75 14.38 32.82
C LEU A 729 -3.21 15.43 31.84
N LEU A 730 -2.30 16.23 32.36
CA LEU A 730 -1.46 17.15 31.63
C LEU A 730 -0.19 16.44 31.16
N ASN A 731 0.50 17.07 30.22
CA ASN A 731 1.69 16.51 29.57
C ASN A 731 2.86 16.19 30.52
N ASP A 732 2.87 16.82 31.69
CA ASP A 732 3.82 16.63 32.79
C ASP A 732 3.36 15.56 33.81
N ASP A 733 2.37 14.75 33.45
CA ASP A 733 1.73 13.73 34.28
C ASP A 733 0.96 14.27 35.50
N THR A 734 0.75 15.59 35.59
CA THR A 734 -0.07 16.18 36.65
C THR A 734 -1.55 16.21 36.27
N ILE A 735 -2.43 16.29 37.27
CA ILE A 735 -3.86 16.48 37.05
C ILE A 735 -4.14 17.97 36.88
N LEU A 736 -4.97 18.34 35.91
CA LEU A 736 -5.41 19.72 35.72
C LEU A 736 -6.09 20.26 37.00
N PRO A 737 -5.53 21.27 37.70
CA PRO A 737 -6.05 21.70 39.01
C PRO A 737 -7.46 22.32 38.94
N ASN A 738 -8.13 22.46 40.09
CA ASN A 738 -9.39 23.21 40.19
C ASN A 738 -9.24 24.62 39.58
N GLY A 739 -10.18 25.01 38.72
CA GLY A 739 -10.13 26.30 38.04
C GLY A 739 -11.10 26.40 36.86
N ASP A 740 -11.05 27.56 36.19
CA ASP A 740 -11.83 27.85 34.99
C ASP A 740 -10.90 27.89 33.77
N TYR A 741 -11.16 27.04 32.78
CA TYR A 741 -10.27 26.82 31.64
C TYR A 741 -11.00 26.92 30.30
N LYS A 742 -10.21 27.05 29.23
CA LYS A 742 -10.59 26.75 27.85
C LYS A 742 -9.60 25.74 27.29
N ILE A 743 -10.03 25.04 26.25
CA ILE A 743 -9.17 24.21 25.39
C ILE A 743 -8.95 24.96 24.09
N ILE A 744 -7.71 24.91 23.58
CA ILE A 744 -7.37 25.37 22.24
C ILE A 744 -6.88 24.17 21.45
N LEU A 745 -7.61 23.80 20.40
CA LEU A 745 -7.10 22.95 19.34
C LEU A 745 -6.43 23.83 18.29
N ARG A 746 -5.21 23.47 17.89
CA ARG A 746 -4.47 24.13 16.82
C ARG A 746 -4.01 23.09 15.81
N ILE A 747 -4.35 23.29 14.54
CA ILE A 747 -3.89 22.47 13.42
C ILE A 747 -3.07 23.35 12.49
N LEU A 748 -1.79 23.03 12.30
CA LEU A 748 -0.87 23.83 11.50
C LEU A 748 -1.21 23.67 10.01
N LYS A 749 -1.27 24.77 9.28
CA LYS A 749 -1.51 24.75 7.83
C LYS A 749 -0.33 24.13 7.08
N HIS A 750 -0.61 23.49 5.95
CA HIS A 750 0.44 23.08 5.00
C HIS A 750 1.23 24.30 4.50
N ASN A 751 2.52 24.11 4.21
CA ASN A 751 3.40 25.17 3.68
C ASN A 751 3.42 26.46 4.52
N TYR A 752 3.23 26.34 5.84
CA TYR A 752 3.32 27.46 6.77
C TYR A 752 4.67 28.20 6.65
N ILE A 753 4.64 29.51 6.86
CA ILE A 753 5.85 30.36 6.80
C ILE A 753 6.48 30.54 8.18
N ASP A 754 5.65 30.82 9.19
CA ASP A 754 6.08 31.10 10.56
C ASP A 754 5.13 30.45 11.57
N ILE A 755 5.60 29.40 12.23
CA ILE A 755 4.84 28.67 13.25
C ILE A 755 4.43 29.55 14.45
N GLY A 756 5.10 30.70 14.64
CA GLY A 756 4.78 31.71 15.64
C GLY A 756 3.69 32.71 15.22
N ASN A 757 3.13 32.59 14.02
CA ASN A 757 2.02 33.42 13.55
C ASN A 757 0.69 32.69 13.75
N TRP A 758 -0.25 33.31 14.50
CA TRP A 758 -1.58 32.75 14.76
C TRP A 758 -2.34 32.34 13.49
N ASP A 759 -2.21 33.12 12.42
CA ASP A 759 -3.00 32.92 11.20
C ASP A 759 -2.49 31.74 10.34
N GLU A 760 -1.32 31.17 10.68
CA GLU A 760 -0.78 29.94 10.09
C GLU A 760 -1.41 28.67 10.66
N TRP A 761 -2.31 28.82 11.64
CA TRP A 761 -3.01 27.73 12.30
C TRP A 761 -4.51 27.82 12.05
N TYR A 762 -5.15 26.67 11.89
CA TYR A 762 -6.57 26.51 12.19
C TYR A 762 -6.70 26.43 13.71
N ASN A 763 -7.32 27.43 14.30
CA ASN A 763 -7.46 27.54 15.74
C ASN A 763 -8.92 27.39 16.11
N HIS A 764 -9.23 26.42 16.96
CA HIS A 764 -10.53 26.27 17.57
C HIS A 764 -10.40 26.47 19.08
N ILE A 765 -11.23 27.35 19.66
CA ILE A 765 -11.20 27.71 21.08
C ILE A 765 -12.51 27.33 21.72
N SER A 766 -12.44 26.59 22.83
CA SER A 766 -13.61 26.13 23.54
C SER A 766 -14.39 27.24 24.24
N PRO A 767 -15.70 27.04 24.48
CA PRO A 767 -16.35 27.66 25.62
C PRO A 767 -15.56 27.36 26.89
N TRP A 768 -15.58 28.27 27.86
CA TRP A 768 -14.91 28.01 29.13
C TRP A 768 -15.68 26.96 29.95
N PHE A 769 -14.96 26.20 30.76
CA PHE A 769 -15.51 25.20 31.69
C PHE A 769 -14.80 25.27 33.03
N SER A 770 -15.45 24.81 34.09
CA SER A 770 -14.85 24.71 35.42
C SER A 770 -14.53 23.26 35.78
N ILE A 771 -13.37 23.05 36.42
CA ILE A 771 -13.00 21.81 37.09
C ILE A 771 -13.11 22.01 38.59
N ASN A 772 -13.88 21.13 39.25
CA ASN A 772 -14.03 21.13 40.71
C ASN A 772 -13.99 19.71 41.30
N TYR A 773 -12.90 19.39 41.99
CA TYR A 773 -12.71 18.13 42.71
C TYR A 773 -13.31 18.10 44.13
N GLU A 774 -13.92 19.19 44.64
CA GLU A 774 -14.37 19.29 46.05
C GLU A 774 -15.44 18.27 46.45
N ASN A 775 -16.17 17.68 45.50
CA ASN A 775 -17.21 16.68 45.75
C ASN A 775 -16.79 15.24 45.44
N VAL A 776 -15.54 15.02 45.01
CA VAL A 776 -15.07 13.68 44.62
C VAL A 776 -14.40 13.04 45.82
N THR A 777 -15.18 12.32 46.63
CA THR A 777 -14.74 11.88 47.96
C THR A 777 -13.78 10.70 47.97
N ASP A 778 -13.61 9.98 46.86
CA ASP A 778 -12.59 8.94 46.68
C ASP A 778 -12.40 8.70 45.18
N VAL A 779 -11.45 9.41 44.54
CA VAL A 779 -10.97 9.01 43.21
C VAL A 779 -9.91 7.94 43.44
N GLU A 780 -10.31 6.66 43.43
CA GLU A 780 -9.37 5.63 42.99
C GLU A 780 -9.12 5.90 41.52
N LEU A 781 -8.23 6.84 41.21
CA LEU A 781 -7.63 6.88 39.89
C LEU A 781 -7.14 5.45 39.66
N PRO A 782 -7.40 4.83 38.50
CA PRO A 782 -6.67 3.66 38.10
C PRO A 782 -5.21 4.09 37.88
N LEU A 783 -4.51 4.38 38.97
CA LEU A 783 -3.08 4.17 39.16
C LEU A 783 -2.87 2.65 39.24
N THR A 784 -3.43 1.89 38.30
CA THR A 784 -2.61 0.83 37.74
C THR A 784 -1.46 1.57 37.09
N THR A 785 -0.43 1.83 37.90
CA THR A 785 0.94 1.97 37.42
C THR A 785 1.20 0.73 36.58
N ILE A 786 0.84 0.78 35.29
CA ILE A 786 1.55 0.08 34.25
C ILE A 786 2.95 0.67 34.39
N SER A 787 3.76 -0.03 35.16
CA SER A 787 5.16 0.30 35.36
C SER A 787 5.82 0.02 34.02
N ILE A 788 5.69 0.96 33.07
CA ILE A 788 6.56 0.99 31.92
C ILE A 788 7.90 1.38 32.51
N THR A 789 8.75 0.39 32.75
CA THR A 789 10.16 0.63 33.03
C THR A 789 10.71 1.37 31.82
N HIS A 790 10.78 2.70 31.91
CA HIS A 790 11.62 3.50 31.05
C HIS A 790 13.07 3.10 31.36
N GLU A 791 13.59 2.13 30.62
CA GLU A 791 15.04 2.08 30.41
C GLU A 791 15.40 3.37 29.69
N SER A 792 15.90 4.35 30.44
CA SER A 792 16.56 5.50 29.84
C SER A 792 17.79 4.97 29.12
N THR A 793 17.71 4.74 27.82
CA THR A 793 18.89 4.59 26.97
C THR A 793 19.55 5.96 26.88
N THR A 794 20.34 6.28 27.90
CA THR A 794 21.43 7.23 27.74
C THR A 794 22.39 6.60 26.75
N LEU A 795 22.56 7.23 25.60
CA LEU A 795 23.61 6.93 24.64
C LEU A 795 24.96 7.17 25.34
N ASN A 796 25.47 6.13 26.01
CA ASN A 796 26.82 6.10 26.56
C ASN A 796 27.56 4.89 25.98
N THR A 797 28.53 5.25 25.14
CA THR A 797 29.78 4.57 24.79
C THR A 797 30.05 3.22 25.47
N ILE A 798 30.07 2.17 24.64
CA ILE A 798 30.80 0.89 24.73
C ILE A 798 31.63 0.67 26.02
N MET A 799 31.29 -0.37 26.81
CA MET A 799 32.23 -1.42 27.23
C MET A 799 31.51 -2.66 27.81
N THR A 800 32.13 -3.81 27.55
CA THR A 800 31.80 -5.21 27.83
C THR A 800 31.37 -5.56 29.26
N SER A 801 30.34 -6.41 29.42
CA SER A 801 30.44 -7.75 30.07
C SER A 801 29.07 -8.41 30.30
N SER A 802 29.07 -9.74 30.15
CA SER A 802 28.02 -10.75 30.38
C SER A 802 27.31 -10.74 31.75
N LEU A 803 26.02 -11.12 31.81
CA LEU A 803 25.51 -12.20 32.71
C LEU A 803 24.01 -12.50 32.53
N ASP A 804 23.70 -13.79 32.67
CA ASP A 804 22.40 -14.46 32.78
C ASP A 804 21.48 -13.93 33.89
N ILE A 805 20.15 -14.12 33.75
CA ILE A 805 19.29 -14.87 34.70
C ILE A 805 17.85 -14.99 34.17
N SER A 806 17.31 -16.20 34.33
CA SER A 806 15.94 -16.68 34.13
C SER A 806 14.93 -16.18 35.17
N SER A 807 13.66 -15.97 34.77
CA SER A 807 12.50 -16.54 35.48
C SER A 807 11.20 -16.38 34.67
N SER A 808 10.36 -17.41 34.77
CA SER A 808 9.08 -17.61 34.08
C SER A 808 7.90 -17.29 35.01
N ALA A 809 6.86 -16.65 34.49
CA ALA A 809 5.51 -16.74 35.03
C ALA A 809 4.49 -16.70 33.87
N ALA A 810 3.68 -17.76 33.78
CA ALA A 810 2.62 -17.91 32.80
C ALA A 810 1.35 -17.22 33.32
N ALA A 811 0.72 -16.40 32.48
CA ALA A 811 -0.62 -15.88 32.71
C ALA A 811 -1.49 -16.22 31.49
N THR A 812 -2.60 -16.90 31.77
CA THR A 812 -3.63 -17.30 30.80
C THR A 812 -4.44 -16.06 30.39
N ILE A 813 -4.53 -15.77 29.10
CA ILE A 813 -5.32 -14.65 28.56
C ILE A 813 -6.37 -15.22 27.60
N THR A 814 -7.62 -14.81 27.83
CA THR A 814 -8.80 -15.04 26.99
C THR A 814 -8.77 -14.15 25.75
N THR A 815 -9.07 -14.74 24.60
CA THR A 815 -9.05 -14.11 23.27
C THR A 815 -10.28 -13.24 23.02
N SER A 816 -10.06 -12.03 22.49
CA SER A 816 -11.08 -11.20 21.82
C SER A 816 -10.57 -10.86 20.43
N ASP A 817 -11.42 -11.08 19.42
CA ASP A 817 -11.07 -11.17 18.01
C ASP A 817 -10.96 -9.82 17.27
N SER A 818 -10.24 -9.91 16.14
CA SER A 818 -10.19 -9.01 14.97
C SER A 818 -9.41 -7.71 15.13
N MET A 819 -8.16 -7.71 14.64
CA MET A 819 -7.54 -6.64 13.83
C MET A 819 -6.24 -7.21 13.22
N ALA A 820 -6.37 -8.01 12.15
CA ALA A 820 -5.24 -8.42 11.32
C ALA A 820 -5.55 -8.04 9.86
N GLY A 821 -4.69 -7.22 9.27
CA GLY A 821 -4.78 -6.69 7.92
C GLY A 821 -4.35 -7.69 6.84
N MET A 822 -4.97 -8.87 6.83
CA MET A 822 -5.16 -9.62 5.60
C MET A 822 -6.66 -9.63 5.32
N HIS A 823 -7.07 -9.13 4.16
CA HIS A 823 -8.12 -9.83 3.46
C HIS A 823 -7.45 -11.10 2.90
N MET A 824 -7.38 -12.15 3.72
CA MET A 824 -7.41 -13.49 3.15
C MET A 824 -8.77 -13.55 2.48
N LEU A 825 -8.75 -13.30 1.17
CA LEU A 825 -9.78 -13.84 0.30
C LEU A 825 -9.41 -15.33 0.22
#